data_AF-A0A7X9G543-F1
#
_entry.id   AF-A0A7X9G543-F1
#
_cell.length_a   1.000
_cell.length_b   1.000
_cell.length_c   1.000
_cell.angle_alpha   90.00
_cell.angle_beta   90.00
_cell.angle_gamma   90.00
#
_symmetry.space_group_name_H-M   'P 1'
#
loop_
_entity.id
_entity.type
_entity.pdbx_description
1 polymer ?
#
loop_
_entity_poly.entity_id
_entity_poly.type
_entity_poly.pdbx_seq_one_letter_code
_entity_poly.pdbx_strand_id
1 'polypeptide(L)'
;MTPEQNLIQQLSKILENRQLDNQSLLEELAEQYAELCSQVNTRLLRCAEYLHKGLLSEAVHEAQSAPNLLELAALIQFEQARKWMVVCDDLGLRKPPLLHTEILEELREACTQEKSLQPLLREFRRLVYQGLQSEAIPILRKIRLADPDNTSWQSNLRTFEEADLPKWVEKAQSALQNDDLQQLRLVYAELSHPQRMVPAPPELLQRLQRALLAEKAAELKLEAENLLKRMQEALQKQDLSNLEQLLLRSRQLETEEAFYQHPEGWSQCLRQSEEMLAANQEELAKQAQFEQELNEFCSAFNTESFKPAELRDAWRNLQAKQGKLPEGLQEQVETRLLEMNRRQKRQRDLRQLLVTAFSALLLLLLVISAYGWQQSRQRQAVVKELMDDYEQARFQDMRYKLDNLKHYRPKVYNHAQVQSLEYKLKSALSEQGERSRNVEELMASLDEVRRSGYMWDEAEIRSLLDRAELMLLTEAEKRRLNSWKEAWANWRASQRHESNAVLQRVCTQFRSARSSISTLNLSDFGAERKKLEELRLLFESALPHLNRADQTCSDEFLQCQNQLETWQDDLRQREEEQAKQILQARAREQQEENLKKELFQTLPNLQRYAAKLGELQDFFGGKLPAELHNALENLPVQSRALVLQDFVMRSLPGSREQEEQLRAFLAEDGSALASVWEADLRAALSYLDNSNEVRRKVRLLALEQVHMFQVYSIEIKKKNETQWQRLYVPALPASRQEKDAQGNEYTLYWGNFFYAEFDDDVPEETHTSKVFPNGLNTLEYDIKVGRKAQEALSSQGKFLMAFVLEAQNQSELDIHVLQALQQLADPELDMEVIPRTWLQKRLLNFLADNFSADIPESHDWAQAINQINTDLPWMNAKHPLVLQSIENIRRAAPFYTDLEPLQRRLQLNRGLLAQALSRKVHCVGALQRDADSTLVPRLTLLGSGKQLWVLNCSSPQRPPFWQVLSFDGRELQNDVLFNCYEGQLLFEPQNFSFAQLDFEQVEAGKVVKPHSWPINLPLH
;
A
#
# COMPACT_ATOMS: atom_id res chain seq x y z
N MET A 1 74.39 -5.69 5.96
CA MET A 1 73.64 -5.79 7.23
C MET A 1 72.94 -4.47 7.44
N THR A 2 71.74 -4.50 8.01
CA THR A 2 71.03 -3.29 8.49
C THR A 2 71.62 -2.87 9.85
N PRO A 3 71.40 -1.63 10.35
CA PRO A 3 71.95 -1.22 11.65
C PRO A 3 71.40 -2.06 12.81
N GLU A 4 70.15 -2.52 12.74
CA GLU A 4 69.51 -3.39 13.73
C GLU A 4 70.19 -4.77 13.77
N GLN A 5 70.55 -5.33 12.61
CA GLN A 5 71.31 -6.59 12.54
C GLN A 5 72.70 -6.47 13.18
N ASN A 6 73.35 -5.32 13.04
CA ASN A 6 74.64 -5.04 13.66
C ASN A 6 74.50 -4.94 15.20
N LEU A 7 73.48 -4.23 15.71
CA LEU A 7 73.16 -4.14 17.13
C LEU A 7 72.96 -5.53 17.77
N ILE A 8 72.10 -6.38 17.18
CA ILE A 8 71.85 -7.73 17.71
C ILE A 8 73.10 -8.62 17.66
N GLN A 9 73.96 -8.49 16.64
CA GLN A 9 75.24 -9.21 16.59
C GLN A 9 76.23 -8.73 17.67
N GLN A 10 76.27 -7.43 17.97
CA GLN A 10 77.12 -6.90 19.05
C GLN A 10 76.65 -7.40 20.42
N LEU A 11 75.34 -7.37 20.70
CA LEU A 11 74.75 -7.93 21.92
C LEU A 11 75.06 -9.42 22.08
N SER A 12 74.81 -10.21 21.03
CA SER A 12 75.09 -11.65 21.03
C SER A 12 76.56 -11.93 21.31
N LYS A 13 77.47 -11.20 20.64
CA LYS A 13 78.91 -11.35 20.80
C LYS A 13 79.40 -10.98 22.21
N ILE A 14 78.84 -9.93 22.84
CA ILE A 14 79.17 -9.54 24.22
C ILE A 14 78.73 -10.63 25.21
N LEU A 15 77.52 -11.19 25.03
CA LEU A 15 76.97 -12.25 25.86
C LEU A 15 77.73 -13.58 25.71
N GLU A 16 78.18 -13.92 24.50
CA GLU A 16 79.00 -15.11 24.23
C GLU A 16 80.40 -15.00 24.84
N ASN A 17 81.06 -13.84 24.67
CA ASN A 17 82.42 -13.62 25.19
C ASN A 17 82.46 -13.18 26.67
N ARG A 18 81.29 -12.98 27.29
CA ARG A 18 81.12 -12.50 28.68
C ARG A 18 81.84 -11.17 29.00
N GLN A 19 81.93 -10.29 28.01
CA GLN A 19 82.68 -9.02 28.12
C GLN A 19 81.83 -7.92 28.78
N LEU A 20 81.54 -8.08 30.08
CA LEU A 20 80.69 -7.17 30.85
C LEU A 20 81.45 -6.01 31.52
N ASP A 21 82.78 -5.94 31.38
CA ASP A 21 83.62 -4.99 32.11
C ASP A 21 83.52 -3.53 31.62
N ASN A 22 82.92 -3.28 30.46
CA ASN A 22 82.81 -1.95 29.85
C ASN A 22 81.39 -1.38 29.96
N GLN A 23 81.07 -0.84 31.15
CA GLN A 23 79.72 -0.41 31.49
C GLN A 23 79.11 0.64 30.52
N SER A 24 79.88 1.62 30.04
CA SER A 24 79.34 2.65 29.13
C SER A 24 78.89 2.09 27.77
N LEU A 25 79.56 1.05 27.27
CA LEU A 25 79.13 0.35 26.05
C LEU A 25 77.87 -0.51 26.31
N LEU A 26 77.71 -1.06 27.51
CA LEU A 26 76.50 -1.79 27.89
C LEU A 26 75.30 -0.85 28.04
N GLU A 27 75.51 0.35 28.61
CA GLU A 27 74.50 1.41 28.70
C GLU A 27 74.04 1.85 27.30
N GLU A 28 74.96 2.15 26.39
CA GLU A 28 74.65 2.52 25.00
C GLU A 28 73.85 1.42 24.27
N LEU A 29 74.30 0.16 24.35
CA LEU A 29 73.64 -0.95 23.67
C LEU A 29 72.28 -1.33 24.32
N ALA A 30 72.12 -1.15 25.63
CA ALA A 30 70.84 -1.33 26.31
C ALA A 30 69.83 -0.25 25.88
N GLU A 31 70.27 1.00 25.79
CA GLU A 31 69.46 2.12 25.28
C GLU A 31 69.02 1.87 23.82
N GLN A 32 69.95 1.56 22.92
CA GLN A 32 69.64 1.28 21.51
C GLN A 32 68.67 0.09 21.35
N TYR A 33 68.84 -0.97 22.14
CA TYR A 33 67.97 -2.16 22.08
C TYR A 33 66.57 -1.91 22.67
N ALA A 34 66.49 -1.22 23.80
CA ALA A 34 65.22 -0.83 24.41
C ALA A 34 64.43 0.12 23.50
N GLU A 35 65.11 1.03 22.81
CA GLU A 35 64.54 1.94 21.84
C GLU A 35 64.02 1.20 20.59
N LEU A 36 64.81 0.27 20.03
CA LEU A 36 64.36 -0.58 18.90
C LEU A 36 63.11 -1.40 19.27
N CYS A 37 63.06 -1.99 20.46
CA CYS A 37 61.88 -2.73 20.92
C CYS A 37 60.65 -1.82 21.09
N SER A 38 60.85 -0.58 21.57
CA SER A 38 59.80 0.45 21.68
C SER A 38 59.22 0.82 20.31
N GLN A 39 60.08 0.99 19.30
CA GLN A 39 59.67 1.34 17.94
C GLN A 39 58.91 0.19 17.24
N VAL A 40 59.32 -1.06 17.43
CA VAL A 40 58.58 -2.22 16.92
C VAL A 40 57.21 -2.35 17.62
N ASN A 41 57.13 -2.20 18.95
CA ASN A 41 55.84 -2.17 19.65
C ASN A 41 54.92 -1.02 19.18
N THR A 42 55.49 0.17 18.94
CA THR A 42 54.72 1.33 18.42
C THR A 42 54.10 1.03 17.05
N ARG A 43 54.81 0.33 16.16
CA ARG A 43 54.28 -0.08 14.85
C ARG A 43 53.29 -1.25 14.97
N LEU A 44 53.52 -2.21 15.86
CA LEU A 44 52.55 -3.28 16.15
C LEU A 44 51.21 -2.69 16.63
N LEU A 45 51.24 -1.73 17.56
CA LEU A 45 50.03 -1.04 18.03
C LEU A 45 49.27 -0.31 16.91
N ARG A 46 49.98 0.30 15.93
CA ARG A 46 49.34 0.87 14.73
C ARG A 46 48.71 -0.21 13.85
N CYS A 47 49.36 -1.35 13.67
CA CYS A 47 48.78 -2.48 12.95
C CYS A 47 47.49 -2.98 13.63
N ALA A 48 47.50 -3.16 14.96
CA ALA A 48 46.30 -3.50 15.72
C ALA A 48 45.20 -2.44 15.58
N GLU A 49 45.55 -1.15 15.63
CA GLU A 49 44.59 -0.06 15.36
C GLU A 49 43.96 -0.16 13.96
N TYR A 50 44.70 -0.55 12.93
CA TYR A 50 44.14 -0.76 11.58
C TYR A 50 43.25 -2.01 11.53
N LEU A 51 43.67 -3.13 12.14
CA LEU A 51 42.87 -4.37 12.21
C LEU A 51 41.55 -4.16 12.96
N HIS A 52 41.58 -3.49 14.12
CA HIS A 52 40.38 -3.10 14.87
C HIS A 52 39.42 -2.16 14.09
N LYS A 53 39.91 -1.47 13.05
CA LYS A 53 39.11 -0.62 12.16
C LYS A 53 38.66 -1.35 10.87
N GLY A 54 38.96 -2.64 10.72
CA GLY A 54 38.70 -3.44 9.51
C GLY A 54 39.63 -3.14 8.33
N LEU A 55 40.69 -2.36 8.55
CA LEU A 55 41.61 -1.85 7.52
C LEU A 55 42.75 -2.84 7.27
N LEU A 56 42.40 -4.01 6.71
CA LEU A 56 43.28 -5.15 6.52
C LEU A 56 44.49 -4.86 5.60
N SER A 57 44.26 -4.22 4.44
CA SER A 57 45.35 -3.86 3.53
C SER A 57 46.30 -2.83 4.16
N GLU A 58 45.78 -1.92 4.97
CA GLU A 58 46.52 -0.84 5.63
C GLU A 58 47.41 -1.40 6.74
N ALA A 59 46.90 -2.32 7.57
CA ALA A 59 47.69 -3.04 8.57
C ALA A 59 48.85 -3.83 7.94
N VAL A 60 48.55 -4.56 6.85
CA VAL A 60 49.54 -5.36 6.12
C VAL A 60 50.55 -4.47 5.37
N HIS A 61 50.14 -3.28 4.92
CA HIS A 61 51.05 -2.30 4.30
C HIS A 61 51.99 -1.64 5.33
N GLU A 62 51.50 -1.25 6.51
CA GLU A 62 52.35 -0.76 7.61
C GLU A 62 53.35 -1.84 8.04
N ALA A 63 52.94 -3.12 8.09
CA ALA A 63 53.83 -4.23 8.41
C ALA A 63 54.92 -4.47 7.35
N GLN A 64 54.58 -4.37 6.06
CA GLN A 64 55.53 -4.57 4.95
C GLN A 64 56.40 -3.33 4.68
N SER A 65 56.00 -2.15 5.15
CA SER A 65 56.78 -0.91 5.01
C SER A 65 58.16 -1.03 5.64
N ALA A 66 59.18 -0.54 4.94
CA ALA A 66 60.57 -0.77 5.31
C ALA A 66 60.99 -0.01 6.59
N PRO A 67 61.72 -0.64 7.54
CA PRO A 67 62.13 -2.05 7.53
C PRO A 67 60.96 -2.97 7.92
N ASN A 68 60.86 -4.14 7.30
CA ASN A 68 59.72 -5.06 7.47
C ASN A 68 59.49 -5.41 8.96
N LEU A 69 58.29 -5.17 9.45
CA LEU A 69 57.96 -5.27 10.88
C LEU A 69 58.05 -6.71 11.41
N LEU A 70 57.69 -7.71 10.60
CA LEU A 70 57.78 -9.12 10.98
C LEU A 70 59.23 -9.61 11.03
N GLU A 71 60.08 -9.10 10.12
CA GLU A 71 61.52 -9.37 10.12
C GLU A 71 62.21 -8.69 11.31
N LEU A 72 61.87 -7.44 11.62
CA LEU A 72 62.34 -6.73 12.82
C LEU A 72 61.92 -7.45 14.10
N ALA A 73 60.66 -7.87 14.21
CA ALA A 73 60.13 -8.59 15.37
C ALA A 73 60.83 -9.94 15.58
N ALA A 74 61.15 -10.66 14.51
CA ALA A 74 61.96 -11.88 14.58
C ALA A 74 63.41 -11.60 14.99
N LEU A 75 64.01 -10.51 14.48
CA LEU A 75 65.40 -10.13 14.75
C LEU A 75 65.65 -9.76 16.22
N ILE A 76 64.70 -9.05 16.87
CA ILE A 76 64.81 -8.72 18.30
C ILE A 76 64.47 -9.91 19.23
N GLN A 77 63.79 -10.95 18.73
CA GLN A 77 63.55 -12.19 19.50
C GLN A 77 64.72 -13.19 19.43
N PHE A 78 65.96 -12.70 19.30
CA PHE A 78 67.17 -13.53 19.22
C PHE A 78 67.39 -14.41 20.47
N GLU A 79 68.08 -15.54 20.30
CA GLU A 79 68.18 -16.61 21.32
C GLU A 79 68.67 -16.10 22.68
N GLN A 80 69.64 -15.18 22.67
CA GLN A 80 70.26 -14.62 23.88
C GLN A 80 69.47 -13.42 24.47
N ALA A 81 68.37 -12.97 23.87
CA ALA A 81 67.58 -11.82 24.36
C ALA A 81 67.11 -11.96 25.82
N ARG A 82 66.75 -13.19 26.25
CA ARG A 82 66.42 -13.46 27.66
C ARG A 82 67.61 -13.31 28.60
N LYS A 83 68.82 -13.64 28.14
CA LYS A 83 70.07 -13.42 28.90
C LYS A 83 70.42 -11.92 28.95
N TRP A 84 70.17 -11.19 27.87
CA TRP A 84 70.34 -9.73 27.85
C TRP A 84 69.43 -9.02 28.86
N MET A 85 68.14 -9.39 28.94
CA MET A 85 67.23 -8.80 29.92
C MET A 85 67.68 -9.02 31.38
N VAL A 86 68.24 -10.19 31.69
CA VAL A 86 68.82 -10.46 33.02
C VAL A 86 70.08 -9.60 33.26
N VAL A 87 70.96 -9.45 32.27
CA VAL A 87 72.12 -8.54 32.37
C VAL A 87 71.68 -7.07 32.57
N CYS A 88 70.59 -6.63 31.94
CA CYS A 88 70.03 -5.30 32.19
C CYS A 88 69.48 -5.15 33.62
N ASP A 89 68.77 -6.16 34.14
CA ASP A 89 68.26 -6.15 35.52
C ASP A 89 69.40 -6.18 36.56
N ASP A 90 70.38 -7.08 36.38
CA ASP A 90 71.51 -7.28 37.30
C ASP A 90 72.44 -6.04 37.38
N LEU A 91 72.57 -5.28 36.28
CA LEU A 91 73.43 -4.10 36.17
C LEU A 91 72.68 -2.76 36.24
N GLY A 92 71.36 -2.76 36.38
CA GLY A 92 70.53 -1.54 36.47
C GLY A 92 70.43 -0.72 35.17
N LEU A 93 70.60 -1.36 34.01
CA LEU A 93 70.57 -0.72 32.68
C LEU A 93 69.12 -0.45 32.21
N ARG A 94 68.95 0.39 31.17
CA ARG A 94 67.62 0.65 30.56
C ARG A 94 67.00 -0.66 30.05
N LYS A 95 65.98 -1.15 30.76
CA LYS A 95 65.29 -2.40 30.43
C LYS A 95 64.49 -2.27 29.12
N PRO A 96 64.61 -3.22 28.17
CA PRO A 96 63.78 -3.23 26.98
C PRO A 96 62.32 -3.58 27.30
N PRO A 97 61.32 -2.96 26.65
CA PRO A 97 59.93 -3.36 26.79
C PRO A 97 59.70 -4.76 26.21
N LEU A 98 58.77 -5.51 26.82
CA LEU A 98 58.32 -6.79 26.26
C LEU A 98 57.55 -6.56 24.96
N LEU A 99 57.70 -7.47 24.00
CA LEU A 99 57.00 -7.37 22.71
C LEU A 99 55.53 -7.77 22.84
N HIS A 100 54.64 -7.07 22.13
CA HIS A 100 53.25 -7.48 21.97
C HIS A 100 53.14 -8.69 21.03
N THR A 101 53.39 -9.90 21.55
CA THR A 101 53.37 -11.15 20.76
C THR A 101 51.99 -11.52 20.26
N GLU A 102 50.93 -11.16 20.97
CA GLU A 102 49.53 -11.41 20.56
C GLU A 102 49.23 -10.68 19.24
N ILE A 103 49.47 -9.37 19.21
CA ILE A 103 49.37 -8.51 18.02
C ILE A 103 50.28 -9.00 16.87
N LEU A 104 51.44 -9.59 17.19
CA LEU A 104 52.36 -10.12 16.18
C LEU A 104 51.80 -11.37 15.46
N GLU A 105 51.05 -12.23 16.16
CA GLU A 105 50.38 -13.38 15.53
C GLU A 105 49.12 -12.94 14.76
N GLU A 106 48.29 -12.06 15.32
CA GLU A 106 47.15 -11.43 14.62
C GLU A 106 47.59 -10.82 13.28
N LEU A 107 48.73 -10.12 13.28
CA LEU A 107 49.30 -9.50 12.09
C LEU A 107 49.83 -10.51 11.06
N ARG A 108 50.28 -11.70 11.49
CA ARG A 108 50.67 -12.80 10.56
C ARG A 108 49.45 -13.46 9.93
N GLU A 109 48.38 -13.63 10.69
CA GLU A 109 47.10 -14.12 10.18
C GLU A 109 46.52 -13.13 9.15
N ALA A 110 46.49 -11.83 9.49
CA ALA A 110 46.13 -10.75 8.58
C ALA A 110 46.98 -10.72 7.29
N CYS A 111 48.31 -10.84 7.42
CA CYS A 111 49.24 -10.94 6.28
C CYS A 111 49.04 -12.21 5.42
N THR A 112 48.31 -13.20 5.91
CA THR A 112 47.98 -14.45 5.20
C THR A 112 46.59 -14.35 4.56
N GLN A 113 45.63 -13.74 5.27
CA GLN A 113 44.29 -13.43 4.76
C GLN A 113 44.33 -12.42 3.60
N GLU A 114 45.10 -11.34 3.69
CA GLU A 114 45.18 -10.34 2.61
C GLU A 114 45.75 -10.96 1.31
N LYS A 115 46.67 -11.94 1.42
CA LYS A 115 47.20 -12.68 0.28
C LYS A 115 46.16 -13.57 -0.42
N SER A 116 45.19 -14.13 0.31
CA SER A 116 44.11 -14.93 -0.30
C SER A 116 43.04 -14.03 -0.92
N LEU A 117 42.78 -12.86 -0.33
CA LEU A 117 41.83 -11.84 -0.81
C LEU A 117 42.35 -11.00 -1.98
N GLN A 118 43.68 -10.83 -2.12
CA GLN A 118 44.34 -10.01 -3.14
C GLN A 118 43.75 -10.11 -4.57
N PRO A 119 43.42 -11.30 -5.13
CA PRO A 119 42.78 -11.39 -6.45
C PRO A 119 41.40 -10.73 -6.51
N LEU A 120 40.57 -10.93 -5.48
CA LEU A 120 39.23 -10.33 -5.37
C LEU A 120 39.34 -8.82 -5.10
N LEU A 121 40.28 -8.39 -4.25
CA LEU A 121 40.51 -6.97 -3.94
C LEU A 121 41.01 -6.20 -5.17
N ARG A 122 41.85 -6.80 -6.03
CA ARG A 122 42.25 -6.20 -7.32
C ARG A 122 41.06 -6.03 -8.26
N GLU A 123 40.22 -7.06 -8.37
CA GLU A 123 39.05 -7.04 -9.24
C GLU A 123 37.99 -6.04 -8.75
N PHE A 124 37.74 -5.99 -7.44
CA PHE A 124 36.87 -4.98 -6.82
C PHE A 124 37.39 -3.57 -7.09
N ARG A 125 38.68 -3.30 -6.83
CA ARG A 125 39.31 -2.00 -7.11
C ARG A 125 39.20 -1.64 -8.60
N ARG A 126 39.41 -2.60 -9.52
CA ARG A 126 39.22 -2.40 -10.98
C ARG A 126 37.80 -1.94 -11.32
N LEU A 127 36.78 -2.65 -10.82
CA LEU A 127 35.37 -2.35 -11.11
C LEU A 127 34.95 -0.99 -10.50
N VAL A 128 35.41 -0.67 -9.30
CA VAL A 128 35.17 0.64 -8.66
C VAL A 128 35.81 1.78 -9.46
N TYR A 129 37.07 1.66 -9.89
CA TYR A 129 37.72 2.67 -10.75
C TYR A 129 37.06 2.82 -12.14
N GLN A 130 36.31 1.81 -12.60
CA GLN A 130 35.55 1.86 -13.84
C GLN A 130 34.09 2.31 -13.65
N GLY A 131 33.66 2.60 -12.41
CA GLY A 131 32.28 3.00 -12.09
C GLY A 131 31.25 1.85 -12.15
N LEU A 132 31.69 0.60 -12.31
CA LEU A 132 30.86 -0.58 -12.54
C LEU A 132 30.31 -1.15 -11.21
N GLN A 133 29.57 -0.33 -10.46
CA GLN A 133 29.07 -0.64 -9.11
C GLN A 133 28.26 -1.95 -9.05
N SER A 134 27.36 -2.16 -10.00
CA SER A 134 26.50 -3.36 -10.07
C SER A 134 27.29 -4.65 -10.33
N GLU A 135 28.42 -4.57 -11.05
CA GLU A 135 29.36 -5.70 -11.23
C GLU A 135 30.24 -5.92 -9.98
N ALA A 136 30.51 -4.85 -9.22
CA ALA A 136 31.28 -4.93 -7.99
C ALA A 136 30.52 -5.63 -6.83
N ILE A 137 29.18 -5.58 -6.81
CA ILE A 137 28.33 -6.24 -5.80
C ILE A 137 28.61 -7.76 -5.69
N PRO A 138 28.59 -8.56 -6.78
CA PRO A 138 29.02 -9.96 -6.76
C PRO A 138 30.45 -10.22 -6.25
N ILE A 139 31.37 -9.26 -6.41
CA ILE A 139 32.75 -9.38 -5.91
C ILE A 139 32.82 -9.05 -4.41
N LEU A 140 32.14 -7.99 -3.95
CA LEU A 140 32.00 -7.68 -2.52
C LEU A 140 31.35 -8.82 -1.73
N ARG A 141 30.30 -9.45 -2.28
CA ARG A 141 29.67 -10.66 -1.71
C ARG A 141 30.68 -11.80 -1.55
N LYS A 142 31.55 -12.04 -2.54
CA LYS A 142 32.64 -13.04 -2.47
C LYS A 142 33.74 -12.65 -1.46
N ILE A 143 34.11 -11.38 -1.36
CA ILE A 143 35.06 -10.88 -0.37
C ILE A 143 34.50 -11.13 1.04
N ARG A 144 33.24 -10.76 1.30
CA ARG A 144 32.57 -10.96 2.59
C ARG A 144 32.31 -12.44 2.95
N LEU A 145 32.38 -13.36 1.99
CA LEU A 145 32.41 -14.81 2.28
C LEU A 145 33.78 -15.29 2.78
N ALA A 146 34.86 -14.62 2.39
CA ALA A 146 36.24 -14.94 2.78
C ALA A 146 36.78 -14.05 3.91
N ASP A 147 36.06 -12.97 4.23
CA ASP A 147 36.32 -12.02 5.31
C ASP A 147 34.97 -11.54 5.91
N PRO A 148 34.26 -12.39 6.69
CA PRO A 148 32.90 -12.13 7.15
C PRO A 148 32.82 -11.13 8.31
N ASP A 149 33.82 -11.16 9.20
CA ASP A 149 33.88 -10.37 10.42
C ASP A 149 34.23 -8.89 10.16
N ASN A 150 34.77 -8.58 8.98
CA ASN A 150 35.14 -7.24 8.57
C ASN A 150 33.91 -6.38 8.19
N THR A 151 33.55 -5.49 9.09
CA THR A 151 32.41 -4.57 8.97
C THR A 151 32.54 -3.58 7.81
N SER A 152 33.75 -3.30 7.30
CA SER A 152 33.95 -2.39 6.17
C SER A 152 33.34 -2.92 4.88
N TRP A 153 33.45 -4.24 4.62
CA TRP A 153 32.80 -4.87 3.46
C TRP A 153 31.27 -4.91 3.59
N GLN A 154 30.76 -5.05 4.81
CA GLN A 154 29.32 -4.99 5.10
C GLN A 154 28.75 -3.59 4.76
N SER A 155 29.47 -2.53 5.15
CA SER A 155 29.11 -1.14 4.84
C SER A 155 29.18 -0.84 3.33
N ASN A 156 30.32 -1.14 2.69
CA ASN A 156 30.51 -0.92 1.24
C ASN A 156 29.47 -1.67 0.39
N LEU A 157 29.13 -2.92 0.76
CA LEU A 157 28.10 -3.70 0.09
C LEU A 157 26.70 -3.11 0.28
N ARG A 158 26.37 -2.63 1.49
CA ARG A 158 25.10 -1.94 1.76
C ARG A 158 24.93 -0.73 0.84
N THR A 159 25.91 0.18 0.79
CA THR A 159 25.83 1.40 -0.04
C THR A 159 25.66 1.08 -1.53
N PHE A 160 26.32 0.04 -2.05
CA PHE A 160 26.16 -0.35 -3.45
C PHE A 160 24.80 -1.02 -3.71
N GLU A 161 24.31 -1.86 -2.79
CA GLU A 161 23.00 -2.50 -2.92
C GLU A 161 21.83 -1.52 -2.73
N GLU A 162 21.99 -0.46 -1.93
CA GLU A 162 21.05 0.67 -1.82
C GLU A 162 20.93 1.43 -3.15
N ALA A 163 22.06 1.74 -3.79
CA ALA A 163 22.09 2.44 -5.08
C ALA A 163 21.58 1.58 -6.25
N ASP A 164 21.68 0.24 -6.14
CA ASP A 164 21.23 -0.69 -7.19
C ASP A 164 19.79 -1.17 -7.01
N LEU A 165 19.25 -1.19 -5.78
CA LEU A 165 17.90 -1.68 -5.46
C LEU A 165 16.79 -1.02 -6.30
N PRO A 166 16.74 0.31 -6.54
CA PRO A 166 15.70 0.91 -7.38
C PRO A 166 15.61 0.29 -8.79
N LYS A 167 16.76 -0.05 -9.40
CA LYS A 167 16.83 -0.69 -10.73
C LYS A 167 16.25 -2.11 -10.69
N TRP A 168 16.44 -2.84 -9.59
CA TRP A 168 15.86 -4.17 -9.41
C TRP A 168 14.37 -4.12 -9.07
N VAL A 169 13.90 -3.08 -8.36
CA VAL A 169 12.47 -2.80 -8.16
C VAL A 169 11.79 -2.46 -9.49
N GLU A 170 12.41 -1.64 -10.34
CA GLU A 170 11.90 -1.32 -11.68
C GLU A 170 11.85 -2.58 -12.57
N LYS A 171 12.93 -3.37 -12.62
CA LYS A 171 12.93 -4.68 -13.31
C LYS A 171 11.85 -5.62 -12.78
N ALA A 172 11.64 -5.68 -11.46
CA ALA A 172 10.59 -6.50 -10.85
C ALA A 172 9.19 -6.06 -11.30
N GLN A 173 8.93 -4.75 -11.32
CA GLN A 173 7.65 -4.20 -11.77
C GLN A 173 7.42 -4.46 -13.26
N SER A 174 8.44 -4.29 -14.10
CA SER A 174 8.36 -4.60 -15.54
C SER A 174 8.15 -6.10 -15.79
N ALA A 175 8.86 -6.99 -15.10
CA ALA A 175 8.66 -8.43 -15.21
C ALA A 175 7.25 -8.87 -14.73
N LEU A 176 6.70 -8.22 -13.70
CA LEU A 176 5.32 -8.41 -13.21
C LEU A 176 4.24 -7.76 -14.10
N GLN A 177 4.60 -6.89 -15.04
CA GLN A 177 3.66 -6.29 -16.01
C GLN A 177 3.62 -7.05 -17.34
N ASN A 178 4.69 -7.76 -17.68
CA ASN A 178 4.86 -8.49 -18.93
C ASN A 178 4.75 -10.02 -18.75
N ASP A 179 4.45 -10.51 -17.54
CA ASP A 179 4.42 -11.93 -17.14
C ASP A 179 5.68 -12.73 -17.56
N ASP A 180 6.84 -12.07 -17.58
CA ASP A 180 8.12 -12.69 -17.98
C ASP A 180 8.65 -13.59 -16.86
N LEU A 181 8.22 -14.86 -16.87
CA LEU A 181 8.65 -15.89 -15.92
C LEU A 181 10.18 -16.08 -15.86
N GLN A 182 10.94 -15.74 -16.91
CA GLN A 182 12.39 -15.85 -16.87
C GLN A 182 13.01 -14.67 -16.09
N GLN A 183 12.57 -13.44 -16.35
CA GLN A 183 12.99 -12.27 -15.59
C GLN A 183 12.47 -12.30 -14.15
N LEU A 184 11.23 -12.74 -13.91
CA LEU A 184 10.67 -12.93 -12.57
C LEU A 184 11.57 -13.84 -11.72
N ARG A 185 12.07 -14.96 -12.28
CA ARG A 185 13.00 -15.87 -11.58
C ARG A 185 14.35 -15.21 -11.29
N LEU A 186 14.93 -14.51 -12.27
CA LEU A 186 16.22 -13.82 -12.12
C LEU A 186 16.16 -12.70 -11.07
N VAL A 187 15.11 -11.87 -11.13
CA VAL A 187 14.92 -10.74 -10.22
C VAL A 187 14.55 -11.22 -8.81
N TYR A 188 13.71 -12.25 -8.68
CA TYR A 188 13.43 -12.87 -7.37
C TYR A 188 14.70 -13.44 -6.74
N ALA A 189 15.56 -14.14 -7.50
CA ALA A 189 16.80 -14.72 -6.97
C ALA A 189 17.82 -13.66 -6.49
N GLU A 190 17.88 -12.49 -7.13
CA GLU A 190 18.76 -11.38 -6.72
C GLU A 190 18.18 -10.55 -5.56
N LEU A 191 16.86 -10.36 -5.51
CA LEU A 191 16.18 -9.66 -4.41
C LEU A 191 16.07 -10.53 -3.13
N SER A 192 16.04 -11.86 -3.26
CA SER A 192 16.08 -12.83 -2.14
C SER A 192 17.48 -13.40 -1.84
N HIS A 193 18.53 -12.87 -2.48
CA HIS A 193 19.89 -13.41 -2.35
C HIS A 193 20.37 -13.41 -0.88
N PRO A 194 20.82 -14.55 -0.32
CA PRO A 194 21.05 -14.69 1.13
C PRO A 194 22.21 -13.87 1.70
N GLN A 195 22.99 -13.21 0.86
CA GLN A 195 24.07 -12.30 1.27
C GLN A 195 23.71 -10.82 1.10
N ARG A 196 22.50 -10.49 0.64
CA ARG A 196 22.05 -9.11 0.48
C ARG A 196 22.00 -8.42 1.85
N MET A 197 22.65 -7.27 1.98
CA MET A 197 22.61 -6.41 3.19
C MET A 197 21.37 -5.51 3.21
N VAL A 198 20.83 -5.20 2.04
CA VAL A 198 19.69 -4.28 1.86
C VAL A 198 18.44 -5.09 1.51
N PRO A 199 17.50 -5.32 2.46
CA PRO A 199 16.34 -6.15 2.22
C PRO A 199 15.47 -5.57 1.10
N ALA A 200 15.02 -6.43 0.19
CA ALA A 200 14.04 -6.04 -0.82
C ALA A 200 12.66 -5.81 -0.18
N PRO A 201 11.80 -4.94 -0.74
CA PRO A 201 10.47 -4.68 -0.19
C PRO A 201 9.66 -5.99 -0.04
N PRO A 202 9.14 -6.33 1.15
CA PRO A 202 8.54 -7.64 1.41
C PRO A 202 7.28 -7.88 0.57
N GLU A 203 6.47 -6.84 0.33
CA GLU A 203 5.31 -6.91 -0.56
C GLU A 203 5.70 -7.22 -2.01
N LEU A 204 6.85 -6.72 -2.47
CA LEU A 204 7.35 -6.99 -3.81
C LEU A 204 7.84 -8.44 -3.93
N LEU A 205 8.57 -8.94 -2.92
CA LEU A 205 8.96 -10.36 -2.86
C LEU A 205 7.73 -11.28 -2.84
N GLN A 206 6.69 -10.97 -2.04
CA GLN A 206 5.44 -11.74 -2.04
C GLN A 206 4.72 -11.69 -3.40
N ARG A 207 4.71 -10.54 -4.10
CA ARG A 207 4.13 -10.43 -5.45
C ARG A 207 4.91 -11.22 -6.49
N LEU A 208 6.25 -11.16 -6.45
CA LEU A 208 7.12 -11.98 -7.31
C LEU A 208 6.91 -13.48 -7.05
N GLN A 209 6.89 -13.91 -5.79
CA GLN A 209 6.66 -15.29 -5.41
C GLN A 209 5.27 -15.78 -5.85
N ARG A 210 4.20 -14.98 -5.64
CA ARG A 210 2.85 -15.31 -6.14
C ARG A 210 2.80 -15.41 -7.66
N ALA A 211 3.47 -14.53 -8.41
CA ALA A 211 3.54 -14.63 -9.87
C ALA A 211 4.28 -15.90 -10.32
N LEU A 212 5.40 -16.23 -9.68
CA LEU A 212 6.17 -17.46 -9.94
C LEU A 212 5.43 -18.75 -9.58
N LEU A 213 4.48 -18.70 -8.66
CA LEU A 213 3.64 -19.83 -8.26
C LEU A 213 2.25 -19.82 -8.91
N ALA A 214 1.88 -18.80 -9.70
CA ALA A 214 0.50 -18.60 -10.16
C ALA A 214 -0.04 -19.73 -11.04
N GLU A 215 0.79 -20.32 -11.90
CA GLU A 215 0.46 -21.47 -12.73
C GLU A 215 0.10 -22.69 -11.88
N LYS A 216 1.01 -23.09 -10.97
CA LYS A 216 0.78 -24.19 -10.02
C LYS A 216 -0.40 -23.89 -9.07
N ALA A 217 -0.60 -22.63 -8.68
CA ALA A 217 -1.72 -22.22 -7.84
C ALA A 217 -3.07 -22.42 -8.57
N ALA A 218 -3.14 -22.14 -9.87
CA ALA A 218 -4.32 -22.40 -10.68
C ALA A 218 -4.58 -23.91 -10.85
N GLU A 219 -3.54 -24.72 -11.07
CA GLU A 219 -3.66 -26.19 -11.11
C GLU A 219 -4.18 -26.77 -9.79
N LEU A 220 -3.56 -26.39 -8.66
CA LEU A 220 -3.95 -26.88 -7.33
C LEU A 220 -5.35 -26.38 -6.93
N LYS A 221 -5.76 -25.17 -7.36
CA LYS A 221 -7.13 -24.68 -7.19
C LYS A 221 -8.14 -25.52 -7.96
N LEU A 222 -7.85 -25.90 -9.21
CA LEU A 222 -8.70 -26.79 -10.00
C LEU A 222 -8.77 -28.21 -9.40
N GLU A 223 -7.68 -28.71 -8.83
CA GLU A 223 -7.72 -29.97 -8.07
C GLU A 223 -8.60 -29.82 -6.81
N ALA A 224 -8.45 -28.73 -6.06
CA ALA A 224 -9.25 -28.43 -4.88
C ALA A 224 -10.75 -28.25 -5.18
N GLU A 225 -11.12 -27.61 -6.30
CA GLU A 225 -12.52 -27.49 -6.74
C GLU A 225 -13.15 -28.87 -7.04
N ASN A 226 -12.38 -29.77 -7.66
CA ASN A 226 -12.79 -31.14 -7.93
C ASN A 226 -12.90 -31.97 -6.62
N LEU A 227 -11.92 -31.86 -5.72
CA LEU A 227 -11.96 -32.52 -4.41
C LEU A 227 -13.11 -32.01 -3.56
N LEU A 228 -13.35 -30.69 -3.51
CA LEU A 228 -14.45 -30.06 -2.79
C LEU A 228 -15.80 -30.61 -3.26
N LYS A 229 -16.01 -30.68 -4.58
CA LYS A 229 -17.23 -31.29 -5.15
C LYS A 229 -17.36 -32.77 -4.74
N ARG A 230 -16.28 -33.54 -4.82
CA ARG A 230 -16.27 -34.96 -4.42
C ARG A 230 -16.53 -35.14 -2.93
N MET A 231 -16.06 -34.23 -2.07
CA MET A 231 -16.34 -34.22 -0.64
C MET A 231 -17.79 -33.86 -0.34
N GLN A 232 -18.35 -32.86 -1.01
CA GLN A 232 -19.79 -32.53 -0.92
C GLN A 232 -20.68 -33.70 -1.37
N GLU A 233 -20.31 -34.40 -2.45
CA GLU A 233 -20.99 -35.61 -2.88
C GLU A 233 -20.85 -36.77 -1.87
N ALA A 234 -19.67 -36.95 -1.25
CA ALA A 234 -19.45 -37.97 -0.22
C ALA A 234 -20.23 -37.66 1.08
N LEU A 235 -20.29 -36.40 1.50
CA LEU A 235 -21.14 -35.92 2.61
C LEU A 235 -22.61 -36.23 2.36
N GLN A 236 -23.13 -35.89 1.17
CA GLN A 236 -24.53 -36.14 0.80
C GLN A 236 -24.88 -37.64 0.74
N LYS A 237 -23.92 -38.48 0.33
CA LYS A 237 -24.08 -39.94 0.24
C LYS A 237 -23.74 -40.68 1.55
N GLN A 238 -23.22 -39.97 2.56
CA GLN A 238 -22.62 -40.54 3.78
C GLN A 238 -21.54 -41.60 3.46
N ASP A 239 -20.75 -41.38 2.40
CA ASP A 239 -19.69 -42.27 1.95
C ASP A 239 -18.38 -41.98 2.70
N LEU A 240 -18.33 -42.47 3.94
CA LEU A 240 -17.28 -42.15 4.90
C LEU A 240 -15.88 -42.64 4.47
N SER A 241 -15.79 -43.74 3.72
CA SER A 241 -14.51 -44.28 3.27
C SER A 241 -13.90 -43.42 2.16
N ASN A 242 -14.71 -42.92 1.22
CA ASN A 242 -14.24 -41.91 0.28
C ASN A 242 -13.96 -40.57 0.98
N LEU A 243 -14.76 -40.18 1.97
CA LEU A 243 -14.61 -38.93 2.72
C LEU A 243 -13.25 -38.84 3.44
N GLU A 244 -12.82 -39.93 4.09
CA GLU A 244 -11.51 -40.04 4.76
C GLU A 244 -10.33 -39.90 3.78
N GLN A 245 -10.40 -40.57 2.62
CA GLN A 245 -9.37 -40.45 1.58
C GLN A 245 -9.31 -39.04 0.98
N LEU A 246 -10.44 -38.38 0.81
CA LEU A 246 -10.52 -37.01 0.31
C LEU A 246 -9.96 -36.00 1.33
N LEU A 247 -10.24 -36.18 2.62
CA LEU A 247 -9.64 -35.39 3.72
C LEU A 247 -8.13 -35.59 3.85
N LEU A 248 -7.62 -36.79 3.57
CA LEU A 248 -6.17 -37.00 3.51
C LEU A 248 -5.54 -36.24 2.33
N ARG A 249 -6.23 -36.18 1.18
CA ARG A 249 -5.73 -35.46 -0.01
C ARG A 249 -5.83 -33.94 0.14
N SER A 250 -6.89 -33.41 0.76
CA SER A 250 -7.01 -31.96 1.01
C SER A 250 -5.90 -31.45 1.94
N ARG A 251 -5.59 -32.19 3.02
CA ARG A 251 -4.46 -31.88 3.92
C ARG A 251 -3.10 -31.90 3.21
N GLN A 252 -2.92 -32.72 2.16
CA GLN A 252 -1.71 -32.66 1.33
C GLN A 252 -1.64 -31.35 0.51
N LEU A 253 -2.75 -30.91 -0.08
CA LEU A 253 -2.80 -29.63 -0.79
C LEU A 253 -2.54 -28.45 0.15
N GLU A 254 -3.01 -28.50 1.40
CA GLU A 254 -2.74 -27.47 2.41
C GLU A 254 -1.27 -27.41 2.89
N THR A 255 -0.41 -28.35 2.46
CA THR A 255 1.05 -28.27 2.66
C THR A 255 1.83 -27.75 1.46
N GLU A 256 1.18 -27.49 0.32
CA GLU A 256 1.81 -26.94 -0.88
C GLU A 256 1.85 -25.40 -0.84
N GLU A 257 3.04 -24.79 -0.91
CA GLU A 257 3.22 -23.33 -0.83
C GLU A 257 2.46 -22.57 -1.96
N ALA A 258 2.21 -23.24 -3.09
CA ALA A 258 1.41 -22.69 -4.18
C ALA A 258 -0.11 -22.70 -3.92
N PHE A 259 -0.62 -23.42 -2.91
CA PHE A 259 -2.06 -23.52 -2.62
C PHE A 259 -2.59 -22.32 -1.79
N TYR A 260 -2.25 -21.10 -2.19
CA TYR A 260 -2.75 -19.87 -1.57
C TYR A 260 -4.11 -19.40 -2.12
N GLN A 261 -4.71 -20.12 -3.07
CA GLN A 261 -6.03 -19.85 -3.63
C GLN A 261 -7.02 -21.00 -3.32
N HIS A 262 -7.68 -20.93 -2.17
CA HIS A 262 -8.70 -21.90 -1.81
C HIS A 262 -10.02 -21.65 -2.57
N PRO A 263 -10.77 -22.70 -2.95
CA PRO A 263 -12.11 -22.53 -3.51
C PRO A 263 -13.14 -22.12 -2.45
N GLU A 264 -14.24 -21.51 -2.90
CA GLU A 264 -15.30 -21.04 -2.01
C GLU A 264 -15.95 -22.21 -1.25
N GLY A 265 -16.10 -22.07 0.08
CA GLY A 265 -16.65 -23.12 0.95
C GLY A 265 -15.67 -24.24 1.32
N TRP A 266 -14.41 -24.21 0.88
CA TRP A 266 -13.37 -25.21 1.20
C TRP A 266 -13.30 -25.56 2.69
N SER A 267 -12.96 -24.58 3.53
CA SER A 267 -12.78 -24.77 4.98
C SER A 267 -14.06 -25.15 5.73
N GLN A 268 -15.23 -24.83 5.19
CA GLN A 268 -16.51 -25.30 5.74
C GLN A 268 -16.73 -26.79 5.43
N CYS A 269 -16.47 -27.21 4.19
CA CYS A 269 -16.64 -28.61 3.79
C CYS A 269 -15.62 -29.53 4.47
N LEU A 270 -14.38 -29.08 4.66
CA LEU A 270 -13.39 -29.80 5.49
C LEU A 270 -13.94 -30.08 6.89
N ARG A 271 -14.36 -29.02 7.60
CA ARG A 271 -14.89 -29.13 8.98
C ARG A 271 -16.10 -30.06 9.07
N GLN A 272 -17.08 -29.90 8.18
CA GLN A 272 -18.26 -30.78 8.12
C GLN A 272 -17.90 -32.24 7.85
N SER A 273 -16.81 -32.50 7.11
CA SER A 273 -16.32 -33.84 6.84
C SER A 273 -15.60 -34.46 8.04
N GLU A 274 -14.82 -33.66 8.77
CA GLU A 274 -14.16 -34.08 10.00
C GLU A 274 -15.17 -34.33 11.13
N GLU A 275 -16.19 -33.47 11.27
CA GLU A 275 -17.33 -33.64 12.18
C GLU A 275 -18.10 -34.95 11.88
N MET A 276 -18.37 -35.26 10.60
CA MET A 276 -19.05 -36.48 10.18
C MET A 276 -18.23 -37.76 10.49
N LEU A 277 -16.92 -37.75 10.24
CA LEU A 277 -16.05 -38.89 10.59
C LEU A 277 -15.94 -39.07 12.10
N ALA A 278 -15.79 -37.99 12.87
CA ALA A 278 -15.72 -38.06 14.32
C ALA A 278 -17.01 -38.65 14.92
N ALA A 279 -18.18 -38.20 14.45
CA ALA A 279 -19.48 -38.73 14.87
C ALA A 279 -19.63 -40.23 14.57
N ASN A 280 -19.24 -40.67 13.37
CA ASN A 280 -19.28 -42.10 13.03
C ASN A 280 -18.23 -42.92 13.79
N GLN A 281 -17.04 -42.40 14.06
CA GLN A 281 -16.06 -43.09 14.91
C GLN A 281 -16.58 -43.26 16.34
N GLU A 282 -17.28 -42.25 16.88
CA GLU A 282 -17.97 -42.35 18.17
C GLU A 282 -19.13 -43.36 18.15
N GLU A 283 -19.88 -43.44 17.04
CA GLU A 283 -20.94 -44.44 16.88
C GLU A 283 -20.38 -45.87 16.74
N LEU A 284 -19.36 -46.08 15.91
CA LEU A 284 -18.66 -47.37 15.79
C LEU A 284 -18.05 -47.81 17.12
N ALA A 285 -17.50 -46.89 17.92
CA ALA A 285 -17.00 -47.20 19.26
C ALA A 285 -18.13 -47.67 20.20
N LYS A 286 -19.29 -47.01 20.17
CA LYS A 286 -20.49 -47.43 20.94
C LYS A 286 -21.04 -48.78 20.46
N GLN A 287 -21.06 -49.02 19.15
CA GLN A 287 -21.47 -50.29 18.56
C GLN A 287 -20.52 -51.42 18.95
N ALA A 288 -19.19 -51.22 18.84
CA ALA A 288 -18.19 -52.19 19.25
C ALA A 288 -18.23 -52.50 20.76
N GLN A 289 -18.47 -51.50 21.61
CA GLN A 289 -18.66 -51.71 23.05
C GLN A 289 -19.94 -52.52 23.34
N PHE A 290 -21.04 -52.23 22.64
CA PHE A 290 -22.28 -53.02 22.73
C PHE A 290 -22.07 -54.47 22.23
N GLU A 291 -21.34 -54.67 21.13
CA GLU A 291 -20.98 -56.00 20.63
C GLU A 291 -20.08 -56.75 21.61
N GLN A 292 -19.16 -56.09 22.31
CA GLN A 292 -18.37 -56.74 23.36
C GLN A 292 -19.27 -57.21 24.52
N GLU A 293 -20.10 -56.34 25.09
CA GLU A 293 -21.01 -56.70 26.18
C GLU A 293 -22.02 -57.80 25.76
N LEU A 294 -22.50 -57.74 24.52
CA LEU A 294 -23.37 -58.75 23.92
C LEU A 294 -22.65 -60.10 23.75
N ASN A 295 -21.38 -60.10 23.33
CA ASN A 295 -20.57 -61.32 23.21
C ASN A 295 -20.21 -61.91 24.59
N GLU A 296 -19.90 -61.07 25.58
CA GLU A 296 -19.69 -61.48 26.97
C GLU A 296 -20.97 -62.16 27.52
N PHE A 297 -22.13 -61.53 27.37
CA PHE A 297 -23.43 -62.14 27.72
C PHE A 297 -23.69 -63.44 26.97
N CYS A 298 -23.50 -63.48 25.65
CA CYS A 298 -23.71 -64.68 24.84
C CYS A 298 -22.75 -65.82 25.22
N SER A 299 -21.52 -65.53 25.61
CA SER A 299 -20.56 -66.54 26.08
C SER A 299 -20.99 -67.16 27.41
N ALA A 300 -21.45 -66.35 28.36
CA ALA A 300 -21.97 -66.81 29.66
C ALA A 300 -23.31 -67.55 29.52
N PHE A 301 -24.18 -67.08 28.62
CA PHE A 301 -25.44 -67.74 28.25
C PHE A 301 -25.20 -69.13 27.62
N ASN A 302 -24.15 -69.27 26.80
CA ASN A 302 -23.82 -70.54 26.13
C ASN A 302 -23.05 -71.53 27.01
N THR A 303 -22.30 -71.06 28.01
CA THR A 303 -21.69 -71.90 29.06
C THR A 303 -22.63 -72.26 30.21
N GLU A 304 -23.92 -71.90 30.10
CA GLU A 304 -25.00 -72.20 31.06
C GLU A 304 -24.74 -71.67 32.48
N SER A 305 -23.94 -70.61 32.63
CA SER A 305 -23.51 -70.10 33.95
C SER A 305 -24.57 -69.29 34.69
N PHE A 306 -25.63 -68.83 34.01
CA PHE A 306 -26.70 -68.01 34.60
C PHE A 306 -27.86 -68.85 35.17
N LYS A 307 -28.27 -68.55 36.42
CA LYS A 307 -29.55 -69.02 36.96
C LYS A 307 -30.73 -68.21 36.38
N PRO A 308 -31.99 -68.70 36.45
CA PRO A 308 -33.15 -68.06 35.80
C PRO A 308 -33.49 -66.63 36.25
N ALA A 309 -32.95 -66.16 37.37
CA ALA A 309 -33.06 -64.76 37.82
C ALA A 309 -31.88 -63.91 37.31
N GLU A 310 -30.65 -64.40 37.45
CA GLU A 310 -29.41 -63.76 36.96
C GLU A 310 -29.50 -63.49 35.45
N LEU A 311 -30.00 -64.47 34.67
CA LEU A 311 -30.28 -64.32 33.25
C LEU A 311 -31.25 -63.18 32.95
N ARG A 312 -32.27 -62.99 33.80
CA ARG A 312 -33.35 -62.01 33.58
C ARG A 312 -32.87 -60.57 33.78
N ASP A 313 -32.01 -60.35 34.77
CA ASP A 313 -31.50 -59.00 35.08
C ASP A 313 -30.30 -58.62 34.19
N ALA A 314 -29.44 -59.58 33.83
CA ALA A 314 -28.44 -59.38 32.77
C ALA A 314 -29.10 -59.04 31.42
N TRP A 315 -30.18 -59.74 31.07
CA TRP A 315 -30.97 -59.47 29.86
C TRP A 315 -31.62 -58.08 29.87
N ARG A 316 -32.15 -57.63 31.01
CA ARG A 316 -32.72 -56.28 31.16
C ARG A 316 -31.70 -55.17 30.92
N ASN A 317 -30.46 -55.33 31.40
CA ASN A 317 -29.40 -54.34 31.17
C ASN A 317 -29.03 -54.22 29.68
N LEU A 318 -29.04 -55.32 28.94
CA LEU A 318 -28.87 -55.28 27.47
C LEU A 318 -30.07 -54.65 26.76
N GLN A 319 -31.31 -54.95 27.17
CA GLN A 319 -32.52 -54.31 26.62
C GLN A 319 -32.60 -52.79 26.90
N ALA A 320 -31.91 -52.29 27.93
CA ALA A 320 -31.85 -50.87 28.25
C ALA A 320 -30.91 -50.07 27.34
N LYS A 321 -30.02 -50.73 26.57
CA LYS A 321 -29.09 -50.09 25.63
C LYS A 321 -29.64 -50.14 24.20
N GLN A 322 -29.52 -49.04 23.46
CA GLN A 322 -30.01 -48.94 22.09
C GLN A 322 -29.03 -49.60 21.10
N GLY A 323 -29.11 -50.93 20.99
CA GLY A 323 -28.38 -51.71 20.00
C GLY A 323 -29.25 -52.79 19.36
N LYS A 324 -28.88 -53.25 18.16
CA LYS A 324 -29.57 -54.38 17.51
C LYS A 324 -29.19 -55.68 18.21
N LEU A 325 -29.97 -56.05 19.22
CA LEU A 325 -29.96 -57.42 19.77
C LEU A 325 -30.19 -58.40 18.61
N PRO A 326 -29.42 -59.50 18.49
CA PRO A 326 -29.55 -60.43 17.37
C PRO A 326 -30.98 -60.93 17.22
N GLU A 327 -31.46 -61.07 15.98
CA GLU A 327 -32.84 -61.47 15.74
C GLU A 327 -33.09 -62.87 16.31
N GLY A 328 -34.14 -62.97 17.12
CA GLY A 328 -34.40 -64.16 17.90
C GLY A 328 -33.46 -64.38 19.09
N LEU A 329 -32.55 -63.48 19.49
CA LEU A 329 -31.87 -63.58 20.80
C LEU A 329 -32.82 -63.23 21.94
N GLN A 330 -33.67 -62.19 21.80
CA GLN A 330 -34.75 -61.98 22.75
C GLN A 330 -35.65 -63.21 22.81
N GLU A 331 -36.08 -63.69 21.65
CA GLU A 331 -36.91 -64.89 21.60
C GLU A 331 -36.17 -66.11 22.13
N GLN A 332 -34.84 -66.25 22.00
CA GLN A 332 -34.04 -67.34 22.57
C GLN A 332 -33.71 -67.15 24.05
N VAL A 333 -33.70 -65.95 24.62
CA VAL A 333 -33.63 -65.77 26.07
C VAL A 333 -35.00 -66.10 26.65
N GLU A 334 -36.07 -65.52 26.08
CA GLU A 334 -37.46 -65.86 26.40
C GLU A 334 -37.82 -67.30 26.06
N THR A 335 -37.13 -67.99 25.15
CA THR A 335 -37.36 -69.37 24.68
C THR A 335 -36.21 -70.32 25.01
N ARG A 336 -35.19 -69.90 25.74
CA ARG A 336 -34.47 -70.79 26.66
C ARG A 336 -35.25 -70.82 27.97
N LEU A 337 -35.67 -69.65 28.49
CA LEU A 337 -36.69 -69.56 29.55
C LEU A 337 -37.98 -70.30 29.17
N LEU A 338 -38.49 -70.18 27.94
CA LEU A 338 -39.67 -70.91 27.48
C LEU A 338 -39.36 -72.29 26.94
N GLU A 339 -38.18 -72.71 26.43
CA GLU A 339 -37.90 -74.14 26.12
C GLU A 339 -37.63 -74.96 27.37
N MET A 340 -37.02 -74.37 28.40
CA MET A 340 -37.05 -74.89 29.78
C MET A 340 -38.51 -75.10 30.25
N ASN A 341 -39.51 -74.51 29.57
CA ASN A 341 -40.96 -74.74 29.73
C ASN A 341 -41.69 -75.36 28.48
N ARG A 342 -41.04 -75.60 27.32
CA ARG A 342 -41.68 -75.88 26.00
C ARG A 342 -40.93 -76.83 25.06
N ARG A 343 -39.66 -77.22 25.32
CA ARG A 343 -39.13 -78.50 24.79
C ARG A 343 -40.04 -79.67 25.19
N GLN A 344 -40.85 -79.47 26.22
CA GLN A 344 -41.99 -80.29 26.61
C GLN A 344 -43.09 -80.52 25.54
N LYS A 345 -43.23 -79.72 24.45
CA LYS A 345 -44.58 -79.51 23.84
C LYS A 345 -44.79 -79.38 22.32
N ARG A 346 -43.78 -79.30 21.43
CA ARG A 346 -44.00 -79.32 19.95
C ARG A 346 -42.85 -79.95 19.15
N GLN A 347 -43.19 -80.60 18.03
CA GLN A 347 -42.24 -81.16 17.04
C GLN A 347 -42.89 -81.43 15.64
N ARG A 348 -43.90 -80.62 15.25
CA ARG A 348 -44.82 -80.83 14.09
C ARG A 348 -45.42 -79.48 13.65
N ASP A 349 -45.73 -79.13 12.38
CA ASP A 349 -45.49 -79.72 11.04
C ASP A 349 -45.51 -78.57 9.96
N LEU A 350 -45.21 -78.82 8.67
CA LEU A 350 -45.02 -77.82 7.56
C LEU A 350 -45.60 -78.28 6.19
N ARG A 351 -46.04 -77.37 5.27
CA ARG A 351 -45.94 -77.41 3.73
C ARG A 351 -46.90 -76.49 2.87
N GLN A 352 -46.36 -75.95 1.74
CA GLN A 352 -46.94 -75.58 0.37
C GLN A 352 -48.07 -74.51 0.19
N LEU A 353 -48.29 -73.70 -0.89
CA LEU A 353 -47.79 -73.44 -2.31
C LEU A 353 -48.56 -74.14 -3.50
N LEU A 354 -48.89 -73.59 -4.71
CA LEU A 354 -48.98 -72.24 -5.39
C LEU A 354 -49.70 -72.36 -6.81
N VAL A 355 -49.54 -71.42 -7.81
CA VAL A 355 -49.54 -71.57 -9.34
C VAL A 355 -50.59 -70.83 -10.27
N THR A 356 -50.22 -70.58 -11.58
CA THR A 356 -51.01 -70.22 -12.85
C THR A 356 -51.55 -68.76 -13.08
N ALA A 357 -51.84 -68.20 -14.30
CA ALA A 357 -51.51 -68.44 -15.76
C ALA A 357 -51.97 -67.24 -16.71
N PHE A 358 -51.77 -67.29 -18.05
CA PHE A 358 -51.98 -66.18 -19.05
C PHE A 358 -52.13 -66.62 -20.56
N SER A 359 -52.87 -65.91 -21.46
CA SER A 359 -52.85 -66.08 -22.97
C SER A 359 -53.68 -65.06 -23.83
N ALA A 360 -53.65 -65.21 -25.18
CA ALA A 360 -54.51 -64.66 -26.28
C ALA A 360 -53.91 -63.60 -27.24
N LEU A 361 -54.38 -63.55 -28.53
CA LEU A 361 -53.73 -62.84 -29.66
C LEU A 361 -54.61 -62.66 -30.95
N LEU A 362 -54.35 -61.63 -31.79
CA LEU A 362 -54.63 -61.44 -33.26
C LEU A 362 -56.06 -61.65 -33.87
N LEU A 363 -56.53 -60.78 -34.81
CA LEU A 363 -57.48 -61.18 -35.91
C LEU A 363 -57.87 -60.18 -37.06
N LEU A 364 -57.69 -58.85 -36.97
CA LEU A 364 -58.61 -57.89 -37.62
C LEU A 364 -58.04 -57.05 -38.81
N LEU A 365 -57.76 -57.63 -40.00
CA LEU A 365 -56.91 -56.92 -41.02
C LEU A 365 -57.11 -57.18 -42.55
N LEU A 366 -58.29 -57.57 -43.07
CA LEU A 366 -58.35 -58.29 -44.39
C LEU A 366 -59.46 -57.93 -45.43
N VAL A 367 -60.01 -56.70 -45.51
CA VAL A 367 -61.36 -56.50 -46.12
C VAL A 367 -61.50 -55.87 -47.54
N ILE A 368 -60.85 -54.75 -47.90
CA ILE A 368 -61.36 -53.84 -48.98
C ILE A 368 -60.46 -53.77 -50.23
N SER A 369 -61.00 -53.99 -51.45
CA SER A 369 -60.20 -53.84 -52.70
C SER A 369 -60.89 -53.73 -54.11
N ALA A 370 -62.23 -53.69 -54.29
CA ALA A 370 -62.82 -53.94 -55.63
C ALA A 370 -64.05 -53.09 -56.07
N TYR A 371 -63.86 -52.02 -56.87
CA TYR A 371 -64.98 -51.31 -57.55
C TYR A 371 -64.56 -50.39 -58.74
N GLY A 372 -64.86 -50.74 -60.01
CA GLY A 372 -64.81 -49.77 -61.13
C GLY A 372 -64.61 -50.27 -62.57
N TRP A 373 -65.68 -50.70 -63.29
CA TRP A 373 -65.55 -51.18 -64.68
C TRP A 373 -66.70 -50.86 -65.68
N GLN A 374 -67.70 -50.05 -65.33
CA GLN A 374 -69.00 -50.07 -66.05
C GLN A 374 -69.25 -49.01 -67.17
N GLN A 375 -68.42 -47.97 -67.34
CA GLN A 375 -68.86 -46.72 -68.01
C GLN A 375 -68.73 -46.65 -69.56
N SER A 376 -68.31 -47.71 -70.27
CA SER A 376 -67.87 -47.56 -71.67
C SER A 376 -68.98 -47.52 -72.75
N ARG A 377 -70.22 -47.91 -72.45
CA ARG A 377 -71.20 -48.37 -73.47
C ARG A 377 -72.08 -47.31 -74.17
N GLN A 378 -71.93 -46.01 -73.89
CA GLN A 378 -72.93 -44.97 -74.27
C GLN A 378 -72.61 -44.10 -75.52
N ARG A 379 -71.48 -44.26 -76.21
CA ARG A 379 -71.00 -43.20 -77.15
C ARG A 379 -71.53 -43.23 -78.59
N GLN A 380 -71.96 -44.38 -79.12
CA GLN A 380 -72.08 -44.57 -80.58
C GLN A 380 -73.36 -44.03 -81.25
N ALA A 381 -74.37 -43.58 -80.49
CA ALA A 381 -75.66 -43.17 -81.06
C ALA A 381 -75.67 -41.79 -81.74
N VAL A 382 -74.79 -40.87 -81.35
CA VAL A 382 -74.95 -39.42 -81.61
C VAL A 382 -74.47 -38.97 -83.00
N VAL A 383 -73.49 -39.66 -83.60
CA VAL A 383 -72.84 -39.20 -84.85
C VAL A 383 -73.78 -39.30 -86.07
N LYS A 384 -74.76 -40.21 -86.04
CA LYS A 384 -75.63 -40.48 -87.19
C LYS A 384 -76.62 -39.35 -87.50
N GLU A 385 -77.00 -38.55 -86.51
CA GLU A 385 -78.08 -37.55 -86.62
C GLU A 385 -77.63 -36.23 -87.27
N LEU A 386 -76.33 -35.88 -87.17
CA LEU A 386 -75.79 -34.60 -87.67
C LEU A 386 -75.52 -34.55 -89.19
N MET A 387 -75.57 -35.69 -89.89
CA MET A 387 -75.35 -35.72 -91.35
C MET A 387 -76.61 -35.30 -92.13
N ASP A 388 -77.78 -35.78 -91.72
CA ASP A 388 -79.06 -35.52 -92.41
C ASP A 388 -79.42 -34.02 -92.46
N ASP A 389 -79.02 -33.22 -91.46
CA ASP A 389 -79.28 -31.77 -91.43
C ASP A 389 -78.46 -30.98 -92.47
N TYR A 390 -77.24 -31.44 -92.78
CA TYR A 390 -76.32 -30.76 -93.70
C TYR A 390 -76.80 -30.87 -95.15
N GLU A 391 -77.28 -32.05 -95.55
CA GLU A 391 -77.77 -32.31 -96.92
C GLU A 391 -79.09 -31.60 -97.23
N GLN A 392 -79.79 -31.08 -96.21
CA GLN A 392 -81.07 -30.37 -96.35
C GLN A 392 -80.95 -28.83 -96.22
N ALA A 393 -79.73 -28.29 -96.22
CA ALA A 393 -79.43 -26.84 -96.17
C ALA A 393 -80.03 -26.06 -94.97
N ARG A 394 -80.35 -26.74 -93.85
CA ARG A 394 -80.99 -26.14 -92.68
C ARG A 394 -79.97 -25.49 -91.73
N PHE A 395 -79.26 -24.48 -92.22
CA PHE A 395 -78.06 -23.96 -91.55
C PHE A 395 -78.28 -23.34 -90.15
N GLN A 396 -79.51 -22.93 -89.79
CA GLN A 396 -79.84 -22.51 -88.42
C GLN A 396 -80.13 -23.69 -87.48
N ASP A 397 -80.92 -24.67 -87.92
CA ASP A 397 -81.23 -25.89 -87.16
C ASP A 397 -79.95 -26.69 -86.83
N MET A 398 -79.07 -26.84 -87.84
CA MET A 398 -77.78 -27.51 -87.70
C MET A 398 -76.88 -26.82 -86.67
N ARG A 399 -76.88 -25.48 -86.62
CA ARG A 399 -76.13 -24.71 -85.62
C ARG A 399 -76.64 -24.95 -84.21
N TYR A 400 -77.97 -24.92 -84.02
CA TYR A 400 -78.59 -25.15 -82.71
C TYR A 400 -78.32 -26.57 -82.16
N LYS A 401 -78.29 -27.58 -83.04
CA LYS A 401 -77.91 -28.96 -82.67
C LYS A 401 -76.43 -29.09 -82.28
N LEU A 402 -75.52 -28.43 -82.99
CA LEU A 402 -74.08 -28.43 -82.67
C LEU A 402 -73.78 -27.72 -81.33
N ASP A 403 -74.37 -26.55 -81.07
CA ASP A 403 -74.17 -25.83 -79.80
C ASP A 403 -74.73 -26.59 -78.59
N ASN A 404 -75.83 -27.34 -78.73
CA ASN A 404 -76.34 -28.23 -77.67
C ASN A 404 -75.37 -29.39 -77.35
N LEU A 405 -74.76 -30.02 -78.36
CA LEU A 405 -73.78 -31.09 -78.14
C LEU A 405 -72.50 -30.58 -77.47
N LYS A 406 -72.08 -29.36 -77.82
CA LYS A 406 -70.96 -28.62 -77.22
C LYS A 406 -71.20 -28.33 -75.73
N HIS A 407 -72.39 -27.87 -75.36
CA HIS A 407 -72.75 -27.60 -73.96
C HIS A 407 -72.89 -28.87 -73.11
N TYR A 408 -73.63 -29.87 -73.59
CA TYR A 408 -74.08 -30.97 -72.72
C TYR A 408 -73.29 -32.29 -72.88
N ARG A 409 -72.50 -32.49 -73.96
CA ARG A 409 -71.71 -33.73 -74.19
C ARG A 409 -70.32 -33.46 -74.80
N PRO A 410 -69.41 -32.71 -74.13
CA PRO A 410 -68.11 -32.32 -74.69
C PRO A 410 -67.20 -33.48 -75.12
N LYS A 411 -67.24 -34.64 -74.41
CA LYS A 411 -66.50 -35.86 -74.80
C LYS A 411 -67.03 -36.56 -76.07
N VAL A 412 -68.10 -36.03 -76.68
CA VAL A 412 -68.66 -36.45 -77.98
C VAL A 412 -68.52 -35.34 -79.02
N TYR A 413 -68.69 -34.07 -78.64
CA TYR A 413 -68.44 -32.91 -79.50
C TYR A 413 -66.98 -32.83 -80.01
N ASN A 414 -66.01 -33.19 -79.16
CA ASN A 414 -64.59 -33.23 -79.53
C ASN A 414 -64.18 -34.47 -80.40
N HIS A 415 -65.14 -35.21 -80.95
CA HIS A 415 -64.85 -36.32 -81.86
C HIS A 415 -64.59 -35.81 -83.28
N ALA A 416 -63.56 -36.32 -83.95
CA ALA A 416 -63.08 -35.79 -85.24
C ALA A 416 -64.17 -35.66 -86.32
N GLN A 417 -65.11 -36.62 -86.38
CA GLN A 417 -66.22 -36.62 -87.34
C GLN A 417 -67.28 -35.53 -87.10
N VAL A 418 -67.39 -35.01 -85.87
CA VAL A 418 -68.32 -33.90 -85.54
C VAL A 418 -67.68 -32.56 -85.93
N GLN A 419 -66.39 -32.39 -85.63
CA GLN A 419 -65.61 -31.19 -85.96
C GLN A 419 -65.60 -30.90 -87.48
N SER A 420 -65.50 -31.93 -88.33
CA SER A 420 -65.46 -31.78 -89.79
C SER A 420 -66.76 -31.22 -90.42
N LEU A 421 -67.90 -31.32 -89.73
CA LEU A 421 -69.17 -30.75 -90.19
C LEU A 421 -69.31 -29.27 -89.80
N GLU A 422 -68.80 -28.87 -88.62
CA GLU A 422 -68.79 -27.47 -88.18
C GLU A 422 -67.94 -26.59 -89.11
N TYR A 423 -66.83 -27.12 -89.64
CA TYR A 423 -65.96 -26.39 -90.58
C TYR A 423 -66.67 -26.08 -91.91
N LYS A 424 -67.45 -27.02 -92.45
CA LYS A 424 -68.20 -26.82 -93.71
C LYS A 424 -69.34 -25.81 -93.57
N LEU A 425 -69.95 -25.70 -92.39
CA LEU A 425 -71.00 -24.71 -92.10
C LEU A 425 -70.46 -23.27 -92.10
N LYS A 426 -69.22 -23.07 -91.65
CA LYS A 426 -68.59 -21.74 -91.52
C LYS A 426 -68.25 -21.07 -92.84
N SER A 427 -67.95 -21.84 -93.89
CA SER A 427 -67.57 -21.30 -95.21
C SER A 427 -68.72 -20.66 -95.99
N ALA A 428 -69.97 -21.05 -95.74
CA ALA A 428 -71.13 -20.64 -96.54
C ALA A 428 -71.86 -19.39 -96.00
N LEU A 429 -71.33 -18.73 -94.96
CA LEU A 429 -72.00 -17.65 -94.22
C LEU A 429 -71.17 -16.36 -94.06
N SER A 430 -69.92 -16.30 -94.54
CA SER A 430 -69.04 -15.13 -94.42
C SER A 430 -69.31 -14.07 -95.50
N GLU A 431 -69.23 -14.48 -96.78
CA GLU A 431 -68.96 -13.57 -97.91
C GLU A 431 -70.08 -12.53 -98.17
N GLN A 432 -71.33 -12.82 -97.78
CA GLN A 432 -72.46 -11.87 -97.90
C GLN A 432 -72.76 -11.10 -96.59
N GLY A 433 -72.15 -11.48 -95.46
CA GLY A 433 -72.39 -10.89 -94.14
C GLY A 433 -71.32 -9.89 -93.68
N GLU A 434 -70.06 -10.10 -94.03
CA GLU A 434 -68.92 -9.29 -93.55
C GLU A 434 -69.02 -7.82 -93.94
N ARG A 435 -69.40 -7.49 -95.19
CA ARG A 435 -69.48 -6.10 -95.67
C ARG A 435 -70.39 -5.22 -94.80
N SER A 436 -71.53 -5.74 -94.36
CA SER A 436 -72.48 -4.97 -93.54
C SER A 436 -72.05 -4.87 -92.08
N ARG A 437 -71.44 -5.94 -91.53
CA ARG A 437 -70.94 -5.93 -90.15
C ARG A 437 -69.75 -5.01 -89.96
N ASN A 438 -68.75 -5.06 -90.83
CA ASN A 438 -67.47 -4.38 -90.60
C ASN A 438 -67.63 -2.85 -90.46
N VAL A 439 -68.62 -2.25 -91.14
CA VAL A 439 -68.96 -0.82 -91.03
C VAL A 439 -69.76 -0.52 -89.76
N GLU A 440 -70.74 -1.37 -89.43
CA GLU A 440 -71.60 -1.19 -88.25
C GLU A 440 -70.83 -1.44 -86.93
N GLU A 441 -69.92 -2.41 -86.92
CA GLU A 441 -69.01 -2.75 -85.83
C GLU A 441 -68.00 -1.62 -85.57
N LEU A 442 -67.35 -1.09 -86.60
CA LEU A 442 -66.42 0.04 -86.45
C LEU A 442 -67.13 1.30 -85.91
N MET A 443 -68.34 1.59 -86.39
CA MET A 443 -69.12 2.72 -85.89
C MET A 443 -69.64 2.48 -84.46
N ALA A 444 -69.89 1.23 -84.08
CA ALA A 444 -70.20 0.85 -82.70
C ALA A 444 -68.98 1.04 -81.78
N SER A 445 -67.77 0.62 -82.18
CA SER A 445 -66.54 0.84 -81.40
C SER A 445 -66.27 2.32 -81.15
N LEU A 446 -66.45 3.18 -82.17
CA LEU A 446 -66.30 4.63 -81.99
C LEU A 446 -67.36 5.21 -81.03
N ASP A 447 -68.63 4.83 -81.14
CA ASP A 447 -69.65 5.27 -80.18
C ASP A 447 -69.46 4.64 -78.77
N GLU A 448 -68.75 3.51 -78.65
CA GLU A 448 -68.33 2.93 -77.37
C GLU A 448 -67.17 3.70 -76.72
N VAL A 449 -66.14 4.07 -77.47
CA VAL A 449 -65.08 5.02 -77.03
C VAL A 449 -65.72 6.30 -76.49
N ARG A 450 -66.71 6.86 -77.21
CA ARG A 450 -67.46 8.04 -76.79
C ARG A 450 -68.25 7.81 -75.50
N ARG A 451 -68.91 6.65 -75.35
CA ARG A 451 -69.65 6.26 -74.13
C ARG A 451 -68.73 6.05 -72.92
N SER A 452 -67.51 5.56 -73.12
CA SER A 452 -66.48 5.49 -72.07
C SER A 452 -65.80 6.84 -71.79
N GLY A 453 -66.36 7.97 -72.23
CA GLY A 453 -65.79 9.30 -72.01
C GLY A 453 -64.44 9.52 -72.69
N TYR A 454 -64.19 8.84 -73.82
CA TYR A 454 -62.93 8.82 -74.58
C TYR A 454 -61.70 8.27 -73.81
N MET A 455 -61.91 7.43 -72.80
CA MET A 455 -60.82 6.85 -71.96
C MET A 455 -60.07 5.64 -72.59
N TRP A 456 -60.16 5.43 -73.92
CA TRP A 456 -59.30 4.48 -74.63
C TRP A 456 -57.95 5.15 -74.96
N ASP A 457 -56.91 4.37 -75.31
CA ASP A 457 -55.62 4.97 -75.65
C ASP A 457 -55.68 5.83 -76.93
N GLU A 458 -54.87 6.90 -76.99
CA GLU A 458 -54.89 7.80 -78.13
C GLU A 458 -54.34 7.13 -79.42
N ALA A 459 -53.42 6.17 -79.34
CA ALA A 459 -53.00 5.41 -80.52
C ALA A 459 -54.10 4.44 -80.98
N GLU A 460 -54.83 3.80 -80.05
CA GLU A 460 -55.98 2.96 -80.36
C GLU A 460 -57.09 3.76 -81.06
N ILE A 461 -57.47 4.91 -80.51
CA ILE A 461 -58.50 5.79 -81.09
C ILE A 461 -58.09 6.26 -82.50
N ARG A 462 -56.82 6.65 -82.69
CA ARG A 462 -56.30 7.01 -84.03
C ARG A 462 -56.40 5.82 -84.99
N SER A 463 -56.00 4.62 -84.56
CA SER A 463 -56.07 3.41 -85.41
C SER A 463 -57.50 3.04 -85.83
N LEU A 464 -58.51 3.33 -85.00
CA LEU A 464 -59.92 3.16 -85.35
C LEU A 464 -60.38 4.18 -86.41
N LEU A 465 -59.92 5.43 -86.31
CA LEU A 465 -60.21 6.47 -87.30
C LEU A 465 -59.52 6.19 -88.64
N ASP A 466 -58.26 5.76 -88.63
CA ASP A 466 -57.51 5.39 -89.84
C ASP A 466 -58.17 4.17 -90.53
N ARG A 467 -58.63 3.19 -89.74
CA ARG A 467 -59.38 2.02 -90.24
C ARG A 467 -60.75 2.40 -90.83
N ALA A 468 -61.36 3.50 -90.37
CA ALA A 468 -62.63 4.00 -90.90
C ALA A 468 -62.48 4.59 -92.31
N GLU A 469 -61.36 5.26 -92.59
CA GLU A 469 -61.09 5.92 -93.88
C GLU A 469 -60.77 4.94 -95.01
N LEU A 470 -60.39 3.70 -94.68
CA LEU A 470 -60.11 2.62 -95.63
C LEU A 470 -61.36 1.84 -96.09
N MET A 471 -62.56 2.16 -95.59
CA MET A 471 -63.81 1.44 -95.91
C MET A 471 -64.63 2.15 -97.00
N LEU A 472 -65.37 1.37 -97.80
CA LEU A 472 -66.35 1.87 -98.79
C LEU A 472 -67.65 2.35 -98.12
N LEU A 473 -67.53 3.45 -97.38
CA LEU A 473 -68.62 4.11 -96.64
C LEU A 473 -69.61 4.83 -97.56
N THR A 474 -70.89 4.76 -97.20
CA THR A 474 -71.96 5.58 -97.79
C THR A 474 -71.94 7.03 -97.28
N GLU A 475 -72.63 7.93 -97.97
CA GLU A 475 -72.74 9.35 -97.61
C GLU A 475 -73.47 9.63 -96.29
N ALA A 476 -74.17 8.64 -95.72
CA ALA A 476 -74.75 8.74 -94.37
C ALA A 476 -73.69 8.46 -93.29
N GLU A 477 -72.86 7.44 -93.49
CA GLU A 477 -71.85 6.99 -92.52
C GLU A 477 -70.71 8.00 -92.38
N LYS A 478 -70.24 8.59 -93.50
CA LYS A 478 -69.19 9.64 -93.50
C LYS A 478 -69.52 10.83 -92.60
N ARG A 479 -70.78 11.26 -92.56
CA ARG A 479 -71.22 12.41 -91.73
C ARG A 479 -71.15 12.09 -90.24
N ARG A 480 -71.48 10.86 -89.85
CA ARG A 480 -71.45 10.37 -88.46
C ARG A 480 -70.01 10.18 -87.96
N LEU A 481 -69.07 9.86 -88.85
CA LEU A 481 -67.63 9.83 -88.54
C LEU A 481 -67.07 11.24 -88.29
N ASN A 482 -67.43 12.23 -89.10
CA ASN A 482 -66.90 13.60 -88.94
C ASN A 482 -67.36 14.28 -87.64
N SER A 483 -68.65 14.17 -87.28
CA SER A 483 -69.15 14.69 -85.99
C SER A 483 -68.61 13.91 -84.78
N TRP A 484 -67.99 12.75 -84.99
CA TRP A 484 -67.21 12.05 -83.98
C TRP A 484 -65.85 12.72 -83.75
N LYS A 485 -65.11 13.00 -84.82
CA LYS A 485 -63.79 13.64 -84.77
C LYS A 485 -63.81 15.01 -84.05
N GLU A 486 -64.82 15.83 -84.33
CA GLU A 486 -65.01 17.14 -83.66
C GLU A 486 -65.26 17.00 -82.15
N ALA A 487 -66.12 16.07 -81.74
CA ALA A 487 -66.46 15.86 -80.34
C ALA A 487 -65.26 15.37 -79.50
N TRP A 488 -64.41 14.53 -80.08
CA TRP A 488 -63.17 14.06 -79.44
C TRP A 488 -62.09 15.15 -79.33
N ALA A 489 -61.99 16.04 -80.32
CA ALA A 489 -61.08 17.19 -80.27
C ALA A 489 -61.43 18.15 -79.11
N ASN A 490 -62.72 18.48 -78.95
CA ASN A 490 -63.20 19.34 -77.86
C ASN A 490 -62.96 18.73 -76.47
N TRP A 491 -63.10 17.41 -76.32
CA TRP A 491 -62.82 16.71 -75.05
C TRP A 491 -61.34 16.79 -74.65
N ARG A 492 -60.40 16.57 -75.59
CA ARG A 492 -58.95 16.68 -75.31
C ARG A 492 -58.57 18.09 -74.85
N ALA A 493 -59.14 19.14 -75.45
CA ALA A 493 -58.92 20.52 -75.01
C ALA A 493 -59.38 20.76 -73.55
N SER A 494 -60.51 20.19 -73.15
CA SER A 494 -61.03 20.29 -71.77
C SER A 494 -60.10 19.58 -70.75
N GLN A 495 -59.64 18.37 -71.07
CA GLN A 495 -58.73 17.60 -70.20
C GLN A 495 -57.36 18.28 -69.97
N ARG A 496 -56.85 18.99 -70.99
CA ARG A 496 -55.64 19.81 -70.85
C ARG A 496 -55.88 21.02 -69.94
N HIS A 497 -57.00 21.72 -70.08
CA HIS A 497 -57.33 22.87 -69.24
C HIS A 497 -57.51 22.48 -67.76
N GLU A 498 -58.21 21.37 -67.49
CA GLU A 498 -58.34 20.78 -66.15
C GLU A 498 -56.96 20.47 -65.54
N SER A 499 -56.10 19.80 -66.31
CA SER A 499 -54.77 19.39 -65.84
C SER A 499 -53.84 20.58 -65.56
N ASN A 500 -53.85 21.61 -66.41
CA ASN A 500 -53.14 22.87 -66.16
C ASN A 500 -53.59 23.51 -64.84
N ALA A 501 -54.91 23.58 -64.59
CA ALA A 501 -55.47 24.19 -63.39
C ALA A 501 -55.08 23.44 -62.09
N VAL A 502 -54.92 22.11 -62.15
CA VAL A 502 -54.42 21.31 -61.02
C VAL A 502 -52.94 21.61 -60.74
N LEU A 503 -52.07 21.56 -61.77
CA LEU A 503 -50.63 21.82 -61.60
C LEU A 503 -50.37 23.24 -61.07
N GLN A 504 -51.04 24.26 -61.65
CA GLN A 504 -50.92 25.66 -61.22
C GLN A 504 -51.39 25.86 -59.76
N ARG A 505 -52.43 25.14 -59.32
CA ARG A 505 -52.90 25.18 -57.93
C ARG A 505 -51.84 24.66 -56.96
N VAL A 506 -51.20 23.52 -57.26
CA VAL A 506 -50.14 22.95 -56.40
C VAL A 506 -48.91 23.84 -56.37
N CYS A 507 -48.47 24.37 -57.52
CA CYS A 507 -47.38 25.35 -57.57
C CYS A 507 -47.68 26.60 -56.73
N THR A 508 -48.93 27.09 -56.76
CA THR A 508 -49.36 28.24 -55.95
C THR A 508 -49.36 27.92 -54.44
N GLN A 509 -49.83 26.74 -54.06
CA GLN A 509 -49.79 26.27 -52.65
C GLN A 509 -48.35 26.08 -52.14
N PHE A 510 -47.46 25.57 -52.98
CA PHE A 510 -46.04 25.47 -52.65
C PHE A 510 -45.39 26.85 -52.43
N ARG A 511 -45.61 27.78 -53.37
CA ARG A 511 -45.08 29.16 -53.29
C ARG A 511 -45.60 29.88 -52.04
N SER A 512 -46.88 29.72 -51.69
CA SER A 512 -47.44 30.32 -50.48
C SER A 512 -46.85 29.70 -49.20
N ALA A 513 -46.74 28.37 -49.11
CA ALA A 513 -46.13 27.70 -47.96
C ALA A 513 -44.66 28.12 -47.76
N ARG A 514 -43.84 28.12 -48.82
CA ARG A 514 -42.44 28.56 -48.76
C ARG A 514 -42.31 30.02 -48.32
N SER A 515 -43.18 30.90 -48.81
CA SER A 515 -43.22 32.30 -48.36
C SER A 515 -43.58 32.43 -46.87
N SER A 516 -44.57 31.66 -46.39
CA SER A 516 -45.03 31.72 -45.00
C SER A 516 -43.94 31.32 -43.99
N ILE A 517 -43.12 30.32 -44.33
CA ILE A 517 -42.01 29.88 -43.46
C ILE A 517 -40.83 30.86 -43.57
N SER A 518 -40.59 31.52 -44.71
CA SER A 518 -39.61 32.63 -44.76
C SER A 518 -39.99 33.85 -43.91
N THR A 519 -41.26 33.99 -43.52
CA THR A 519 -41.77 35.05 -42.63
C THR A 519 -41.93 34.63 -41.16
N LEU A 520 -41.65 33.36 -40.83
CA LEU A 520 -41.81 32.82 -39.48
C LEU A 520 -40.46 32.27 -38.98
N ASN A 521 -39.88 32.91 -37.96
CA ASN A 521 -38.71 32.40 -37.24
C ASN A 521 -39.09 31.14 -36.43
N LEU A 522 -39.24 30.01 -37.12
CA LEU A 522 -39.59 28.73 -36.55
C LEU A 522 -38.33 27.98 -36.11
N SER A 523 -38.05 28.03 -34.81
CA SER A 523 -37.16 27.08 -34.12
C SER A 523 -37.85 25.74 -33.82
N ASP A 524 -38.99 25.45 -34.46
CA ASP A 524 -39.74 24.20 -34.38
C ASP A 524 -39.63 23.42 -35.70
N PHE A 525 -38.62 22.54 -35.76
CA PHE A 525 -38.39 21.63 -36.88
C PHE A 525 -39.56 20.64 -37.10
N GLY A 526 -40.37 20.35 -36.06
CA GLY A 526 -41.53 19.46 -36.17
C GLY A 526 -42.65 20.07 -37.02
N ALA A 527 -42.90 21.37 -36.86
CA ALA A 527 -43.84 22.12 -37.70
C ALA A 527 -43.37 22.21 -39.16
N GLU A 528 -42.09 22.50 -39.39
CA GLU A 528 -41.49 22.57 -40.74
C GLU A 528 -41.56 21.21 -41.46
N ARG A 529 -41.18 20.12 -40.77
CA ARG A 529 -41.24 18.74 -41.25
C ARG A 529 -42.65 18.30 -41.66
N LYS A 530 -43.65 18.58 -40.83
CA LYS A 530 -45.05 18.27 -41.14
C LYS A 530 -45.53 19.03 -42.38
N LYS A 531 -45.12 20.30 -42.55
CA LYS A 531 -45.49 21.10 -43.72
C LYS A 531 -44.88 20.57 -45.02
N LEU A 532 -43.65 20.07 -44.98
CA LEU A 532 -43.01 19.39 -46.11
C LEU A 532 -43.74 18.09 -46.49
N GLU A 533 -44.19 17.29 -45.52
CA GLU A 533 -44.95 16.07 -45.76
C GLU A 533 -46.34 16.34 -46.37
N GLU A 534 -47.07 17.34 -45.87
CA GLU A 534 -48.32 17.82 -46.47
C GLU A 534 -48.12 18.29 -47.93
N LEU A 535 -47.03 19.02 -48.21
CA LEU A 535 -46.70 19.46 -49.56
C LEU A 535 -46.35 18.27 -50.47
N ARG A 536 -45.53 17.33 -50.00
CA ARG A 536 -45.13 16.14 -50.76
C ARG A 536 -46.35 15.35 -51.26
N LEU A 537 -47.32 15.09 -50.37
CA LEU A 537 -48.56 14.40 -50.73
C LEU A 537 -49.39 15.16 -51.78
N LEU A 538 -49.37 16.51 -51.75
CA LEU A 538 -50.02 17.33 -52.77
C LEU A 538 -49.31 17.22 -54.14
N PHE A 539 -47.98 17.19 -54.19
CA PHE A 539 -47.24 16.94 -55.44
C PHE A 539 -47.49 15.52 -55.96
N GLU A 540 -47.40 14.49 -55.11
CA GLU A 540 -47.66 13.10 -55.49
C GLU A 540 -49.08 12.93 -56.06
N SER A 541 -50.08 13.64 -55.51
CA SER A 541 -51.46 13.62 -56.03
C SER A 541 -51.64 14.28 -57.41
N ALA A 542 -50.72 15.16 -57.81
CA ALA A 542 -50.81 15.94 -59.05
C ALA A 542 -50.02 15.34 -60.22
N LEU A 543 -49.08 14.42 -59.97
CA LEU A 543 -48.29 13.71 -61.00
C LEU A 543 -49.12 13.17 -62.19
N PRO A 544 -50.34 12.59 -62.02
CA PRO A 544 -51.13 12.09 -63.15
C PRO A 544 -51.55 13.14 -64.19
N HIS A 545 -51.54 14.42 -63.82
CA HIS A 545 -51.92 15.54 -64.71
C HIS A 545 -50.75 16.02 -65.59
N LEU A 546 -49.50 15.72 -65.24
CA LEU A 546 -48.30 16.18 -65.94
C LEU A 546 -48.30 15.82 -67.44
N ASN A 547 -48.75 14.59 -67.76
CA ASN A 547 -48.80 14.07 -69.12
C ASN A 547 -49.94 14.63 -69.99
N ARG A 548 -50.87 15.40 -69.41
CA ARG A 548 -52.05 15.98 -70.10
C ARG A 548 -51.98 17.50 -70.24
N ALA A 549 -51.11 18.15 -69.47
CA ALA A 549 -50.96 19.59 -69.41
C ALA A 549 -50.30 20.20 -70.67
N ASP A 550 -50.22 21.54 -70.71
CA ASP A 550 -49.30 22.29 -71.57
C ASP A 550 -47.89 22.30 -70.98
N GLN A 551 -46.87 22.29 -71.84
CA GLN A 551 -45.45 22.20 -71.47
C GLN A 551 -45.07 23.18 -70.34
N THR A 552 -45.48 24.45 -70.44
CA THR A 552 -45.19 25.49 -69.45
C THR A 552 -45.70 25.13 -68.03
N CYS A 553 -46.86 24.48 -67.93
CA CYS A 553 -47.42 24.08 -66.63
C CYS A 553 -46.70 22.86 -66.05
N SER A 554 -46.23 21.95 -66.90
CA SER A 554 -45.40 20.80 -66.50
C SER A 554 -44.00 21.26 -66.06
N ASP A 555 -43.38 22.19 -66.78
CA ASP A 555 -42.06 22.75 -66.46
C ASP A 555 -42.08 23.54 -65.13
N GLU A 556 -43.11 24.38 -64.89
CA GLU A 556 -43.29 25.08 -63.61
C GLU A 556 -43.51 24.11 -62.43
N PHE A 557 -44.21 22.99 -62.66
CA PHE A 557 -44.44 21.96 -61.65
C PHE A 557 -43.15 21.24 -61.25
N LEU A 558 -42.37 20.80 -62.24
CA LEU A 558 -41.06 20.16 -62.01
C LEU A 558 -40.08 21.12 -61.32
N GLN A 559 -40.11 22.41 -61.67
CA GLN A 559 -39.29 23.41 -60.98
C GLN A 559 -39.66 23.55 -59.49
N CYS A 560 -40.96 23.59 -59.16
CA CYS A 560 -41.41 23.64 -57.77
C CYS A 560 -41.14 22.33 -57.01
N GLN A 561 -41.17 21.17 -57.68
CA GLN A 561 -40.80 19.88 -57.08
C GLN A 561 -39.32 19.86 -56.66
N ASN A 562 -38.39 20.24 -57.55
CA ASN A 562 -36.96 20.31 -57.23
C ASN A 562 -36.66 21.27 -56.06
N GLN A 563 -37.44 22.36 -55.96
CA GLN A 563 -37.34 23.31 -54.85
C GLN A 563 -37.88 22.75 -53.51
N LEU A 564 -38.85 21.82 -53.55
CA LEU A 564 -39.34 21.09 -52.37
C LEU A 564 -38.27 20.13 -51.84
N GLU A 565 -37.64 19.36 -52.73
CA GLU A 565 -36.55 18.42 -52.40
C GLU A 565 -35.35 19.17 -51.78
N THR A 566 -34.94 20.30 -52.38
CA THR A 566 -33.86 21.16 -51.86
C THR A 566 -34.13 21.65 -50.42
N TRP A 567 -35.41 21.89 -50.07
CA TRP A 567 -35.81 22.34 -48.74
C TRP A 567 -35.81 21.21 -47.71
N GLN A 568 -36.13 19.98 -48.13
CA GLN A 568 -36.06 18.79 -47.27
C GLN A 568 -34.62 18.39 -46.89
N ASP A 569 -33.63 18.72 -47.72
CA ASP A 569 -32.20 18.49 -47.40
C ASP A 569 -31.62 19.57 -46.48
N ASP A 570 -31.98 20.85 -46.68
CA ASP A 570 -31.58 21.95 -45.78
C ASP A 570 -32.07 21.74 -44.33
N LEU A 571 -33.33 21.33 -44.15
CA LEU A 571 -33.89 20.98 -42.84
C LEU A 571 -33.06 19.89 -42.14
N ARG A 572 -32.62 18.86 -42.88
CA ARG A 572 -31.83 17.75 -42.33
C ARG A 572 -30.45 18.20 -41.86
N GLN A 573 -29.80 19.11 -42.60
CA GLN A 573 -28.50 19.66 -42.18
C GLN A 573 -28.63 20.47 -40.89
N ARG A 574 -29.70 21.26 -40.73
CA ARG A 574 -29.99 22.00 -39.50
C ARG A 574 -30.26 21.08 -38.30
N GLU A 575 -31.05 20.01 -38.47
CA GLU A 575 -31.26 18.99 -37.43
C GLU A 575 -29.93 18.31 -37.01
N GLU A 576 -29.09 17.93 -37.98
CA GLU A 576 -27.79 17.30 -37.73
C GLU A 576 -26.78 18.19 -36.97
N GLU A 577 -26.73 19.49 -37.29
CA GLU A 577 -25.80 20.42 -36.64
C GLU A 577 -26.19 20.68 -35.18
N GLN A 578 -27.48 20.86 -34.90
CA GLN A 578 -27.96 20.98 -33.52
C GLN A 578 -27.68 19.70 -32.71
N ALA A 579 -27.88 18.53 -33.31
CA ALA A 579 -27.56 17.26 -32.66
C ALA A 579 -26.06 17.14 -32.31
N LYS A 580 -25.17 17.58 -33.20
CA LYS A 580 -23.71 17.62 -32.96
C LYS A 580 -23.36 18.56 -31.80
N GLN A 581 -23.98 19.74 -31.73
CA GLN A 581 -23.78 20.70 -30.62
C GLN A 581 -24.26 20.14 -29.26
N ILE A 582 -25.43 19.50 -29.21
CA ILE A 582 -25.96 18.87 -27.98
C ILE A 582 -25.06 17.72 -27.50
N LEU A 583 -24.52 16.92 -28.43
CA LEU A 583 -23.56 15.86 -28.10
C LEU A 583 -22.24 16.41 -27.56
N GLN A 584 -21.73 17.51 -28.13
CA GLN A 584 -20.52 18.18 -27.64
C GLN A 584 -20.72 18.79 -26.24
N ALA A 585 -21.88 19.40 -25.97
CA ALA A 585 -22.22 19.92 -24.64
C ALA A 585 -22.21 18.79 -23.59
N ARG A 586 -22.94 17.70 -23.85
CA ARG A 586 -22.99 16.53 -22.95
C ARG A 586 -21.63 15.87 -22.74
N ALA A 587 -20.81 15.77 -23.80
CA ALA A 587 -19.46 15.24 -23.68
C ALA A 587 -18.58 16.12 -22.76
N ARG A 588 -18.76 17.44 -22.79
CA ARG A 588 -18.05 18.37 -21.90
C ARG A 588 -18.54 18.29 -20.45
N GLU A 589 -19.85 18.22 -20.24
CA GLU A 589 -20.45 17.99 -18.91
C GLU A 589 -19.93 16.68 -18.29
N GLN A 590 -19.98 15.58 -19.06
CA GLN A 590 -19.47 14.28 -18.63
C GLN A 590 -17.95 14.28 -18.38
N GLN A 591 -17.18 15.07 -19.14
CA GLN A 591 -15.75 15.25 -18.88
C GLN A 591 -15.49 16.00 -17.57
N GLU A 592 -16.29 17.02 -17.25
CA GLU A 592 -16.19 17.73 -15.97
C GLU A 592 -16.53 16.82 -14.78
N GLU A 593 -17.63 16.06 -14.87
CA GLU A 593 -18.00 15.08 -13.83
C GLU A 593 -16.91 14.03 -13.63
N ASN A 594 -16.33 13.50 -14.72
CA ASN A 594 -15.23 12.54 -14.64
C ASN A 594 -13.99 13.16 -13.98
N LEU A 595 -13.57 14.38 -14.36
CA LEU A 595 -12.43 15.06 -13.74
C LEU A 595 -12.66 15.32 -12.24
N LYS A 596 -13.85 15.81 -11.86
CA LYS A 596 -14.24 15.99 -10.45
C LYS A 596 -14.27 14.66 -9.68
N LYS A 597 -14.71 13.57 -10.31
CA LYS A 597 -14.77 12.24 -9.70
C LYS A 597 -13.39 11.60 -9.52
N GLU A 598 -12.51 11.73 -10.52
CA GLU A 598 -11.12 11.27 -10.51
C GLU A 598 -10.25 12.05 -9.52
N LEU A 599 -10.43 13.36 -9.41
CA LEU A 599 -9.69 14.25 -8.52
C LEU A 599 -9.57 13.66 -7.11
N PHE A 600 -10.71 13.41 -6.46
CA PHE A 600 -10.74 12.83 -5.12
C PHE A 600 -10.27 11.38 -5.06
N GLN A 601 -10.33 10.61 -6.17
CA GLN A 601 -9.82 9.23 -6.23
C GLN A 601 -8.29 9.14 -6.30
N THR A 602 -7.57 10.25 -6.55
CA THR A 602 -6.10 10.25 -6.52
C THR A 602 -5.50 10.19 -5.12
N LEU A 603 -6.27 10.59 -4.09
CA LEU A 603 -5.83 10.59 -2.70
C LEU A 603 -5.65 9.15 -2.18
N PRO A 604 -4.59 8.85 -1.42
CA PRO A 604 -3.73 9.79 -0.67
C PRO A 604 -2.52 10.36 -1.45
N ASN A 605 -2.36 10.09 -2.75
CA ASN A 605 -1.19 10.57 -3.49
C ASN A 605 -1.31 12.07 -3.85
N LEU A 606 -0.67 12.92 -3.03
CA LEU A 606 -0.77 14.37 -3.19
C LEU A 606 -0.15 14.93 -4.48
N GLN A 607 0.82 14.23 -5.09
CA GLN A 607 1.38 14.62 -6.39
C GLN A 607 0.36 14.43 -7.52
N ARG A 608 -0.38 13.31 -7.49
CA ARG A 608 -1.49 13.04 -8.44
C ARG A 608 -2.68 13.98 -8.19
N TYR A 609 -2.96 14.31 -6.93
CA TYR A 609 -3.98 15.30 -6.58
C TYR A 609 -3.62 16.70 -7.10
N ALA A 610 -2.38 17.14 -6.93
CA ALA A 610 -1.86 18.39 -7.50
C ALA A 610 -1.99 18.40 -9.04
N ALA A 611 -1.60 17.31 -9.70
CA ALA A 611 -1.73 17.18 -11.15
C ALA A 611 -3.20 17.27 -11.63
N LYS A 612 -4.14 16.60 -10.94
CA LYS A 612 -5.57 16.66 -11.28
C LYS A 612 -6.22 18.01 -10.98
N LEU A 613 -5.77 18.74 -9.96
CA LEU A 613 -6.16 20.15 -9.79
C LEU A 613 -5.65 21.03 -10.94
N GLY A 614 -4.46 20.76 -11.46
CA GLY A 614 -3.92 21.39 -12.67
C GLY A 614 -4.73 21.08 -13.93
N GLU A 615 -5.03 19.79 -14.20
CA GLU A 615 -5.90 19.38 -15.31
C GLU A 615 -7.28 20.06 -15.26
N LEU A 616 -7.85 20.19 -14.05
CA LEU A 616 -9.12 20.89 -13.85
C LEU A 616 -8.98 22.40 -14.07
N GLN A 617 -7.88 23.02 -13.63
CA GLN A 617 -7.58 24.43 -13.88
C GLN A 617 -7.47 24.72 -15.39
N ASP A 618 -6.80 23.85 -16.16
CA ASP A 618 -6.66 23.98 -17.61
C ASP A 618 -8.00 23.77 -18.33
N PHE A 619 -8.83 22.82 -17.91
CA PHE A 619 -10.19 22.61 -18.45
C PHE A 619 -11.09 23.85 -18.32
N PHE A 620 -10.91 24.64 -17.27
CA PHE A 620 -11.58 25.93 -17.04
C PHE A 620 -10.78 27.15 -17.55
N GLY A 621 -9.76 26.94 -18.39
CA GLY A 621 -9.03 28.03 -19.06
C GLY A 621 -8.07 28.80 -18.14
N GLY A 622 -7.41 28.10 -17.23
CA GLY A 622 -6.42 28.64 -16.30
C GLY A 622 -6.98 29.11 -14.95
N LYS A 623 -8.27 28.88 -14.67
CA LYS A 623 -8.93 29.27 -13.41
C LYS A 623 -9.77 28.14 -12.85
N LEU A 624 -9.40 27.60 -11.69
CA LEU A 624 -10.25 26.66 -10.95
C LEU A 624 -11.60 27.29 -10.55
N PRO A 625 -12.65 26.47 -10.37
CA PRO A 625 -13.87 26.88 -9.67
C PRO A 625 -13.55 27.46 -8.29
N ALA A 626 -14.31 28.47 -7.86
CA ALA A 626 -14.05 29.20 -6.62
C ALA A 626 -14.03 28.29 -5.37
N GLU A 627 -14.79 27.20 -5.38
CA GLU A 627 -14.86 26.20 -4.30
C GLU A 627 -13.53 25.47 -4.07
N LEU A 628 -12.78 25.21 -5.15
CA LEU A 628 -11.51 24.46 -5.15
C LEU A 628 -10.27 25.37 -5.20
N HIS A 629 -10.44 26.70 -5.29
CA HIS A 629 -9.31 27.64 -5.38
C HIS A 629 -8.40 27.53 -4.15
N ASN A 630 -9.00 27.54 -2.95
CA ASN A 630 -8.29 27.39 -1.68
C ASN A 630 -7.56 26.05 -1.56
N ALA A 631 -8.07 24.98 -2.21
CA ALA A 631 -7.42 23.68 -2.20
C ALA A 631 -6.08 23.70 -2.93
N LEU A 632 -6.00 24.34 -4.11
CA LEU A 632 -4.73 24.48 -4.82
C LEU A 632 -3.77 25.42 -4.07
N GLU A 633 -4.25 26.57 -3.59
CA GLU A 633 -3.43 27.56 -2.88
C GLU A 633 -2.76 26.98 -1.62
N ASN A 634 -3.52 26.20 -0.82
CA ASN A 634 -3.04 25.65 0.44
C ASN A 634 -2.40 24.25 0.30
N LEU A 635 -2.40 23.63 -0.89
CA LEU A 635 -1.82 22.29 -1.09
C LEU A 635 -0.33 22.20 -0.73
N PRO A 636 0.54 23.20 -1.01
CA PRO A 636 1.94 23.17 -0.60
C PRO A 636 2.08 23.05 0.94
N VAL A 637 1.31 23.85 1.70
CA VAL A 637 1.36 23.84 3.17
C VAL A 637 0.78 22.54 3.74
N GLN A 638 -0.34 22.08 3.20
CA GLN A 638 -0.95 20.80 3.59
C GLN A 638 -0.08 19.59 3.24
N SER A 639 0.69 19.62 2.15
CA SER A 639 1.62 18.52 1.83
C SER A 639 2.82 18.47 2.78
N ARG A 640 3.32 19.62 3.25
CA ARG A 640 4.38 19.68 4.28
C ARG A 640 3.92 19.16 5.66
N ALA A 641 2.62 19.03 5.89
CA ALA A 641 2.10 18.38 7.10
C ALA A 641 2.45 16.89 7.19
N LEU A 642 2.75 16.23 6.06
CA LEU A 642 3.15 14.81 6.02
C LEU A 642 4.67 14.59 6.20
N VAL A 643 5.48 15.64 6.37
CA VAL A 643 6.95 15.53 6.43
C VAL A 643 7.45 14.63 7.56
N LEU A 644 6.75 14.58 8.69
CA LEU A 644 7.08 13.70 9.82
C LEU A 644 6.31 12.37 9.83
N GLN A 645 5.61 11.99 8.75
CA GLN A 645 4.86 10.72 8.67
C GLN A 645 5.75 9.49 8.99
N ASP A 646 7.04 9.56 8.62
CA ASP A 646 8.00 8.47 8.78
C ASP A 646 8.87 8.60 10.04
N PHE A 647 9.02 9.81 10.58
CA PHE A 647 9.82 10.12 11.77
C PHE A 647 9.22 9.55 13.06
N VAL A 648 10.08 9.09 13.98
CA VAL A 648 9.71 8.60 15.32
C VAL A 648 10.84 8.88 16.31
N MET A 649 10.51 9.51 17.44
CA MET A 649 11.40 9.88 18.54
C MET A 649 10.73 9.59 19.89
N ARG A 650 11.21 8.59 20.63
CA ARG A 650 10.56 8.12 21.89
C ARG A 650 10.77 9.05 23.09
N SER A 651 11.79 9.89 23.05
CA SER A 651 12.22 10.80 24.12
C SER A 651 12.91 12.01 23.52
N LEU A 652 12.94 13.14 24.23
CA LEU A 652 13.78 14.29 23.90
C LEU A 652 14.68 14.59 25.13
N PRO A 653 16.01 14.42 25.04
CA PRO A 653 16.80 14.06 23.84
C PRO A 653 16.50 12.69 23.21
N GLY A 654 16.69 12.63 21.89
CA GLY A 654 16.68 11.39 21.09
C GLY A 654 18.08 10.85 20.85
N SER A 655 18.22 9.96 19.87
CA SER A 655 19.51 9.53 19.34
C SER A 655 20.18 10.64 18.51
N ARG A 656 21.49 10.54 18.30
CA ARG A 656 22.22 11.44 17.40
C ARG A 656 21.68 11.41 15.96
N GLU A 657 21.25 10.24 15.48
CA GLU A 657 20.63 10.11 14.16
C GLU A 657 19.30 10.89 14.09
N GLN A 658 18.49 10.87 15.15
CA GLN A 658 17.28 11.67 15.26
C GLN A 658 17.60 13.17 15.31
N GLU A 659 18.67 13.60 16.01
CA GLU A 659 19.13 14.99 15.96
C GLU A 659 19.55 15.41 14.54
N GLU A 660 20.32 14.59 13.84
CA GLU A 660 20.75 14.86 12.46
C GLU A 660 19.55 14.93 11.50
N GLN A 661 18.51 14.10 11.70
CA GLN A 661 17.21 14.21 11.00
C GLN A 661 16.44 15.50 11.35
N LEU A 662 16.33 15.86 12.63
CA LEU A 662 15.69 17.11 13.08
C LEU A 662 16.33 18.34 12.44
N ARG A 663 17.68 18.36 12.34
CA ARG A 663 18.42 19.43 11.65
C ARG A 663 18.19 19.42 10.13
N ALA A 664 18.12 18.25 9.50
CA ALA A 664 17.83 18.14 8.07
C ALA A 664 16.43 18.67 7.68
N PHE A 665 15.40 18.46 8.51
CA PHE A 665 14.06 19.00 8.27
C PHE A 665 14.00 20.55 8.28
N LEU A 666 14.97 21.22 8.92
CA LEU A 666 15.08 22.66 9.06
C LEU A 666 16.31 23.29 8.38
N ALA A 667 16.93 22.58 7.42
CA ALA A 667 17.93 23.15 6.52
C ALA A 667 17.34 24.28 5.63
N GLU A 668 18.16 24.99 4.85
CA GLU A 668 17.70 26.12 4.02
C GLU A 668 16.60 25.73 3.00
N ASP A 669 16.71 24.55 2.38
CA ASP A 669 15.67 23.90 1.56
C ASP A 669 14.87 22.83 2.35
N GLY A 670 14.84 22.94 3.68
CA GLY A 670 14.26 21.98 4.60
C GLY A 670 12.75 21.79 4.41
N SER A 671 12.32 20.52 4.28
CA SER A 671 10.94 20.19 3.93
C SER A 671 9.90 20.62 4.99
N ALA A 672 10.30 20.82 6.25
CA ALA A 672 9.42 21.26 7.33
C ALA A 672 9.30 22.79 7.47
N LEU A 673 10.00 23.60 6.66
CA LEU A 673 9.85 25.06 6.66
C LEU A 673 8.42 25.47 6.25
N ALA A 674 7.85 26.47 6.90
CA ALA A 674 6.44 26.88 6.80
C ALA A 674 5.42 25.72 7.00
N SER A 675 5.80 24.70 7.78
CA SER A 675 4.90 23.61 8.17
C SER A 675 4.44 23.76 9.63
N VAL A 676 3.39 23.01 9.98
CA VAL A 676 2.87 22.92 11.36
C VAL A 676 3.91 22.39 12.37
N TRP A 677 4.95 21.70 11.89
CA TRP A 677 6.02 21.14 12.71
C TRP A 677 7.16 22.14 12.97
N GLU A 678 7.26 23.24 12.22
CA GLU A 678 8.45 24.11 12.17
C GLU A 678 8.83 24.71 13.55
N ALA A 679 7.83 25.16 14.31
CA ALA A 679 8.04 25.75 15.64
C ALA A 679 8.52 24.72 16.67
N ASP A 680 7.95 23.51 16.63
CA ASP A 680 8.27 22.42 17.55
C ASP A 680 9.64 21.79 17.25
N LEU A 681 9.98 21.66 15.96
CA LEU A 681 11.31 21.26 15.51
C LEU A 681 12.37 22.28 15.96
N ARG A 682 12.09 23.59 15.86
CA ARG A 682 12.99 24.64 16.38
C ARG A 682 13.14 24.60 17.90
N ALA A 683 12.05 24.36 18.64
CA ALA A 683 12.10 24.21 20.09
C ALA A 683 12.98 23.01 20.49
N ALA A 684 12.79 21.86 19.83
CA ALA A 684 13.59 20.67 20.07
C ALA A 684 15.09 20.89 19.77
N LEU A 685 15.43 21.51 18.63
CA LEU A 685 16.83 21.82 18.31
C LEU A 685 17.46 22.84 19.26
N SER A 686 16.72 23.90 19.63
CA SER A 686 17.19 24.90 20.59
C SER A 686 17.55 24.26 21.93
N TYR A 687 16.69 23.37 22.45
CA TYR A 687 16.98 22.62 23.68
C TYR A 687 18.24 21.73 23.57
N LEU A 688 18.48 21.09 22.43
CA LEU A 688 19.68 20.29 22.18
C LEU A 688 20.95 21.15 22.07
N ASP A 689 20.88 22.27 21.36
CA ASP A 689 22.00 23.22 21.24
C ASP A 689 22.35 23.85 22.59
N ASN A 690 21.34 24.25 23.37
CA ASN A 690 21.51 24.76 24.73
C ASN A 690 22.07 23.70 25.70
N SER A 691 21.63 22.44 25.58
CA SER A 691 22.19 21.31 26.35
C SER A 691 23.65 21.03 25.99
N ASN A 692 24.03 21.15 24.72
CA ASN A 692 25.41 21.03 24.26
C ASN A 692 26.28 22.20 24.76
N GLU A 693 25.72 23.41 24.81
CA GLU A 693 26.42 24.58 25.39
C GLU A 693 26.63 24.46 26.89
N VAL A 694 25.62 24.01 27.65
CA VAL A 694 25.81 23.68 29.09
C VAL A 694 26.86 22.58 29.25
N ARG A 695 26.82 21.51 28.44
CA ARG A 695 27.87 20.46 28.44
C ARG A 695 29.26 21.02 28.09
N ARG A 696 29.37 22.13 27.37
CA ARG A 696 30.64 22.86 27.14
C ARG A 696 31.05 23.67 28.37
N LYS A 697 30.14 24.51 28.90
CA LYS A 697 30.36 25.34 30.11
C LYS A 697 30.74 24.48 31.35
N VAL A 698 30.11 23.32 31.54
CA VAL A 698 30.43 22.37 32.63
C VAL A 698 31.85 21.81 32.49
N ARG A 699 32.31 21.46 31.28
CA ARG A 699 33.70 21.02 31.05
C ARG A 699 34.71 22.14 31.29
N LEU A 700 34.35 23.39 30.99
CA LEU A 700 35.20 24.56 31.25
C LEU A 700 35.35 24.87 32.75
N LEU A 701 34.33 24.63 33.59
CA LEU A 701 34.47 24.83 35.05
C LEU A 701 35.67 24.09 35.65
N ALA A 702 35.91 22.85 35.26
CA ALA A 702 37.04 22.05 35.76
C ALA A 702 38.41 22.57 35.31
N LEU A 703 38.48 23.32 34.19
CA LEU A 703 39.70 23.87 33.62
C LEU A 703 39.98 25.31 34.09
N GLU A 704 38.94 26.14 34.20
CA GLU A 704 39.04 27.55 34.58
C GLU A 704 39.13 27.76 36.10
N GLN A 705 38.65 26.80 36.90
CA GLN A 705 38.49 26.95 38.35
C GLN A 705 39.30 25.90 39.13
N VAL A 706 40.56 25.70 38.72
CA VAL A 706 41.48 24.70 39.31
C VAL A 706 41.57 24.82 40.83
N HIS A 707 41.57 26.05 41.38
CA HIS A 707 41.61 26.32 42.83
C HIS A 707 40.31 25.99 43.59
N MET A 708 39.24 25.60 42.90
CA MET A 708 38.02 25.01 43.48
C MET A 708 37.93 23.50 43.21
N PHE A 709 38.63 23.01 42.18
CA PHE A 709 38.56 21.64 41.67
C PHE A 709 39.64 20.71 42.26
N GLN A 710 40.88 21.19 42.37
CA GLN A 710 42.07 20.42 42.80
C GLN A 710 42.54 20.76 44.21
N VAL A 711 41.63 21.18 45.10
CA VAL A 711 41.94 21.35 46.53
C VAL A 711 41.62 20.06 47.26
N TYR A 712 42.60 19.55 47.99
CA TYR A 712 42.46 18.39 48.87
C TYR A 712 42.25 18.84 50.32
N SER A 713 41.68 17.98 51.15
CA SER A 713 41.46 18.20 52.57
C SER A 713 42.05 17.07 53.40
N ILE A 714 42.76 17.41 54.47
CA ILE A 714 43.21 16.49 55.51
C ILE A 714 42.55 16.86 56.84
N GLU A 715 42.25 15.89 57.69
CA GLU A 715 41.71 16.17 59.03
C GLU A 715 42.78 15.88 60.07
N ILE A 716 43.04 16.86 60.95
CA ILE A 716 43.95 16.72 62.07
C ILE A 716 43.20 16.93 63.39
N LYS A 717 43.65 16.27 64.45
CA LYS A 717 43.20 16.52 65.82
C LYS A 717 44.40 16.33 66.74
N LYS A 718 44.81 17.37 67.45
CA LYS A 718 45.90 17.25 68.43
C LYS A 718 45.47 16.31 69.55
N LYS A 719 46.37 15.48 70.09
CA LYS A 719 45.96 14.41 71.03
C LYS A 719 45.48 14.90 72.40
N ASN A 720 45.72 16.17 72.74
CA ASN A 720 45.16 16.86 73.89
C ASN A 720 43.82 17.59 73.59
N GLU A 721 43.30 17.49 72.37
CA GLU A 721 42.09 18.18 71.89
C GLU A 721 41.01 17.20 71.45
N THR A 722 39.75 17.64 71.51
CA THR A 722 38.56 16.81 71.22
C THR A 722 37.98 17.03 69.83
N GLN A 723 38.28 18.18 69.18
CA GLN A 723 37.72 18.57 67.90
C GLN A 723 38.70 18.26 66.75
N TRP A 724 38.16 17.77 65.63
CA TRP A 724 38.91 17.64 64.39
C TRP A 724 38.89 18.98 63.64
N GLN A 725 40.06 19.41 63.16
CA GLN A 725 40.23 20.55 62.27
C GLN A 725 40.50 20.05 60.85
N ARG A 726 39.72 20.55 59.88
CA ARG A 726 39.95 20.35 58.45
C ARG A 726 41.00 21.36 57.97
N LEU A 727 42.06 20.87 57.32
CA LEU A 727 43.07 21.69 56.66
C LEU A 727 43.00 21.46 55.15
N TYR A 728 43.18 22.53 54.38
CA TYR A 728 43.17 22.49 52.92
C TYR A 728 44.58 22.49 52.35
N VAL A 729 44.85 21.64 51.37
CA VAL A 729 46.17 21.46 50.77
C VAL A 729 46.09 21.50 49.22
N PRO A 730 47.04 22.16 48.53
CA PRO A 730 47.10 22.21 47.06
C PRO A 730 47.55 20.87 46.44
N ALA A 731 48.28 20.06 47.21
CA ALA A 731 48.68 18.70 46.85
C ALA A 731 48.74 17.84 48.11
N LEU A 732 48.56 16.52 47.96
CA LEU A 732 48.70 15.58 49.08
C LEU A 732 50.11 15.69 49.71
N PRO A 733 50.22 15.82 51.05
CA PRO A 733 51.52 15.86 51.71
C PRO A 733 52.22 14.51 51.57
N ALA A 734 53.52 14.55 51.24
CA ALA A 734 54.37 13.37 51.26
C ALA A 734 54.59 12.90 52.70
N SER A 735 54.82 11.60 52.88
CA SER A 735 54.96 11.00 54.21
C SER A 735 56.09 9.99 54.31
N ARG A 736 56.65 9.83 55.51
CA ARG A 736 57.70 8.86 55.84
C ARG A 736 57.54 8.35 57.26
N GLN A 737 57.96 7.12 57.51
CA GLN A 737 58.05 6.58 58.86
C GLN A 737 59.39 6.96 59.51
N GLU A 738 59.33 7.34 60.78
CA GLU A 738 60.47 7.67 61.63
C GLU A 738 60.30 7.00 63.00
N LYS A 739 61.35 7.05 63.84
CA LYS A 739 61.29 6.57 65.21
C LYS A 739 61.66 7.67 66.20
N ASP A 740 60.96 7.73 67.32
CA ASP A 740 61.26 8.68 68.39
C ASP A 740 62.46 8.22 69.24
N ALA A 741 62.85 9.02 70.24
CA ALA A 741 63.95 8.73 71.13
C ALA A 741 63.69 7.51 72.07
N GLN A 742 62.46 7.00 72.12
CA GLN A 742 62.06 5.79 72.83
C GLN A 742 61.94 4.57 71.89
N GLY A 743 62.05 4.77 70.57
CA GLY A 743 61.96 3.74 69.54
C GLY A 743 60.55 3.50 68.97
N ASN A 744 59.55 4.30 69.35
CA ASN A 744 58.19 4.18 68.80
C ASN A 744 58.15 4.68 67.36
N GLU A 745 57.44 3.97 66.49
CA GLU A 745 57.25 4.35 65.09
C GLU A 745 56.14 5.41 64.94
N TYR A 746 56.42 6.46 64.17
CA TYR A 746 55.46 7.48 63.78
C TYR A 746 55.59 7.84 62.31
N THR A 747 54.55 8.47 61.75
CA THR A 747 54.58 9.02 60.39
C THR A 747 54.72 10.54 60.46
N LEU A 748 55.70 11.08 59.75
CA LEU A 748 55.88 12.51 59.50
C LEU A 748 55.29 12.87 58.13
N TYR A 749 54.56 13.98 58.05
CA TYR A 749 53.98 14.54 56.82
C TYR A 749 54.59 15.90 56.48
N TRP A 750 54.94 16.12 55.21
CA TRP A 750 55.46 17.40 54.70
C TRP A 750 54.90 17.79 53.33
N GLY A 751 54.88 19.09 53.06
CA GLY A 751 54.24 19.69 51.89
C GLY A 751 53.71 21.09 52.21
N ASN A 752 53.06 21.71 51.22
CA ASN A 752 52.34 22.97 51.40
C ASN A 752 50.91 22.72 51.88
N PHE A 753 50.35 23.67 52.62
CA PHE A 753 48.93 23.76 52.94
C PHE A 753 48.50 25.22 53.00
N PHE A 754 47.21 25.50 52.82
CA PHE A 754 46.67 26.85 52.92
C PHE A 754 46.52 27.24 54.38
N TYR A 755 47.22 28.30 54.80
CA TYR A 755 47.31 28.73 56.20
C TYR A 755 47.17 30.25 56.34
N ALA A 756 46.55 30.67 57.44
CA ALA A 756 46.36 32.04 57.88
C ALA A 756 46.89 32.15 59.32
N GLU A 757 47.72 33.15 59.63
CA GLU A 757 48.30 33.31 60.98
C GLU A 757 47.30 34.01 61.91
N PHE A 758 46.62 35.03 61.39
CA PHE A 758 45.56 35.77 62.06
C PHE A 758 44.17 35.43 61.51
N ASP A 759 43.14 35.65 62.33
CA ASP A 759 41.76 35.31 61.97
C ASP A 759 41.25 36.11 60.76
N ASP A 760 41.85 37.26 60.44
CA ASP A 760 41.56 38.12 59.29
C ASP A 760 42.55 38.01 58.11
N ASP A 761 43.50 37.07 58.12
CA ASP A 761 44.39 36.80 56.98
C ASP A 761 43.72 36.04 55.84
N VAL A 762 44.19 36.29 54.61
CA VAL A 762 43.97 35.44 53.44
C VAL A 762 44.91 34.23 53.49
N PRO A 763 44.42 32.99 53.33
CA PRO A 763 45.27 31.80 53.35
C PRO A 763 46.34 31.76 52.26
N GLU A 764 47.61 31.67 52.66
CA GLU A 764 48.76 31.49 51.78
C GLU A 764 49.29 30.05 51.81
N GLU A 765 49.95 29.61 50.72
CA GLU A 765 50.63 28.32 50.67
C GLU A 765 51.86 28.29 51.61
N THR A 766 51.68 27.63 52.75
CA THR A 766 52.67 27.55 53.81
C THR A 766 53.17 26.12 53.97
N HIS A 767 54.48 25.92 54.05
CA HIS A 767 55.07 24.60 54.27
C HIS A 767 54.88 24.13 55.73
N THR A 768 54.59 22.84 55.96
CA THR A 768 54.29 22.31 57.32
C THR A 768 55.33 22.69 58.38
N SER A 769 56.61 22.73 58.03
CA SER A 769 57.71 23.08 58.93
C SER A 769 57.71 24.54 59.45
N LYS A 770 56.87 25.42 58.91
CA LYS A 770 56.70 26.80 59.43
C LYS A 770 55.66 26.89 60.55
N VAL A 771 54.67 25.98 60.57
CA VAL A 771 53.48 26.08 61.43
C VAL A 771 53.43 24.97 62.49
N PHE A 772 54.00 23.81 62.19
CA PHE A 772 54.13 22.70 63.13
C PHE A 772 55.59 22.63 63.61
N PRO A 773 55.91 23.06 64.85
CA PRO A 773 57.30 23.19 65.31
C PRO A 773 58.10 21.88 65.28
N ASN A 774 57.43 20.75 65.55
CA ASN A 774 57.98 19.40 65.49
C ASN A 774 57.55 18.64 64.22
N GLY A 775 57.13 19.37 63.18
CA GLY A 775 56.51 18.82 61.97
C GLY A 775 55.11 18.24 62.20
N LEU A 776 54.34 18.06 61.12
CA LEU A 776 53.02 17.43 61.20
C LEU A 776 53.20 15.91 61.34
N ASN A 777 53.06 15.39 62.56
CA ASN A 777 53.45 14.01 62.89
C ASN A 777 52.37 13.26 63.68
N THR A 778 52.40 11.92 63.61
CA THR A 778 51.43 11.05 64.33
C THR A 778 51.79 10.79 65.80
N LEU A 779 52.79 11.46 66.39
CA LEU A 779 53.00 11.46 67.85
C LEU A 779 52.07 12.47 68.51
N GLU A 780 52.03 13.70 67.99
CA GLU A 780 51.28 14.84 68.56
C GLU A 780 49.83 14.93 68.05
N TYR A 781 49.58 14.46 66.82
CA TYR A 781 48.29 14.56 66.16
C TYR A 781 47.74 13.18 65.79
N ASP A 782 46.42 13.02 65.90
CA ASP A 782 45.69 12.04 65.10
C ASP A 782 45.42 12.69 63.74
N ILE A 783 45.73 11.99 62.64
CA ILE A 783 45.72 12.53 61.27
C ILE A 783 44.94 11.58 60.36
N LYS A 784 43.98 12.10 59.60
CA LYS A 784 43.33 11.41 58.48
C LYS A 784 43.76 12.04 57.16
N VAL A 785 44.31 11.22 56.28
CA VAL A 785 44.59 11.55 54.87
C VAL A 785 43.97 10.44 54.02
N GLY A 786 43.32 10.78 52.91
CA GLY A 786 42.85 9.79 51.93
C GLY A 786 44.04 9.05 51.32
N ARG A 787 43.91 7.73 51.09
CA ARG A 787 45.01 6.90 50.54
C ARG A 787 45.25 7.18 49.06
N LYS A 788 44.27 7.80 48.39
CA LYS A 788 44.34 8.27 47.00
C LYS A 788 43.97 9.75 46.94
N ALA A 789 44.47 10.44 45.92
CA ALA A 789 44.11 11.83 45.63
C ALA A 789 42.57 12.04 45.58
N GLN A 790 41.83 11.13 44.92
CA GLN A 790 40.37 11.16 44.84
C GLN A 790 39.68 11.06 46.21
N GLU A 791 40.18 10.23 47.12
CA GLU A 791 39.65 10.08 48.48
C GLU A 791 39.91 11.33 49.33
N ALA A 792 41.04 12.02 49.07
CA ALA A 792 41.48 13.21 49.78
C ALA A 792 40.97 14.53 49.20
N LEU A 793 40.29 14.55 48.05
CA LEU A 793 39.67 15.77 47.51
C LEU A 793 38.74 16.42 48.53
N SER A 794 38.72 17.75 48.58
CA SER A 794 37.70 18.52 49.31
C SER A 794 36.29 18.18 48.81
N SER A 795 35.27 18.39 49.62
CA SER A 795 33.90 17.98 49.28
C SER A 795 33.35 18.66 48.03
N GLN A 796 33.65 19.94 47.83
CA GLN A 796 33.38 20.69 46.61
C GLN A 796 34.16 20.15 45.40
N GLY A 797 35.42 19.72 45.59
CA GLY A 797 36.21 19.07 44.54
C GLY A 797 35.65 17.70 44.16
N LYS A 798 35.20 16.90 45.15
CA LYS A 798 34.49 15.63 44.93
C LYS A 798 33.17 15.83 44.20
N PHE A 799 32.35 16.77 44.64
CA PHE A 799 31.07 17.11 44.02
C PHE A 799 31.25 17.58 42.57
N LEU A 800 32.17 18.53 42.34
CA LEU A 800 32.43 19.06 41.00
C LEU A 800 33.05 18.00 40.07
N MET A 801 33.91 17.12 40.58
CA MET A 801 34.42 15.96 39.82
C MET A 801 33.30 14.99 39.43
N ALA A 802 32.44 14.60 40.37
CA ALA A 802 31.30 13.71 40.09
C ALA A 802 30.37 14.34 39.05
N PHE A 803 29.92 15.58 39.29
CA PHE A 803 29.05 16.33 38.40
C PHE A 803 29.64 16.50 36.98
N VAL A 804 30.92 16.81 36.83
CA VAL A 804 31.58 16.96 35.51
C VAL A 804 31.75 15.63 34.76
N LEU A 805 31.86 14.50 35.48
CA LEU A 805 31.89 13.16 34.88
C LEU A 805 30.48 12.64 34.52
N GLU A 806 29.50 12.89 35.38
CA GLU A 806 28.10 12.50 35.16
C GLU A 806 27.48 13.30 34.01
N ALA A 807 27.66 14.63 33.98
CA ALA A 807 27.16 15.53 32.94
C ALA A 807 27.66 15.19 31.52
N GLN A 808 28.72 14.40 31.36
CA GLN A 808 29.16 13.88 30.06
C GLN A 808 28.27 12.74 29.54
N ASN A 809 27.62 12.00 30.43
CA ASN A 809 26.79 10.83 30.13
C ASN A 809 25.28 11.10 30.24
N GLN A 810 24.87 12.15 30.94
CA GLN A 810 23.47 12.57 30.99
C GLN A 810 22.95 13.03 29.62
N SER A 811 21.67 12.73 29.35
CA SER A 811 20.89 13.32 28.27
C SER A 811 20.30 14.67 28.69
N GLU A 812 19.55 14.67 29.79
CA GLU A 812 18.77 15.82 30.29
C GLU A 812 19.62 16.74 31.18
N LEU A 813 20.41 17.63 30.56
CA LEU A 813 21.33 18.52 31.27
C LEU A 813 20.62 19.56 32.15
N ASP A 814 19.43 20.01 31.75
CA ASP A 814 18.52 20.83 32.56
C ASP A 814 18.16 20.14 33.88
N ILE A 815 17.74 18.88 33.82
CA ILE A 815 17.34 18.09 34.99
C ILE A 815 18.55 17.77 35.87
N HIS A 816 19.68 17.39 35.28
CA HIS A 816 20.90 17.10 36.04
C HIS A 816 21.42 18.33 36.80
N VAL A 817 21.32 19.53 36.20
CA VAL A 817 21.63 20.80 36.88
C VAL A 817 20.63 21.09 38.01
N LEU A 818 19.33 20.86 37.80
CA LEU A 818 18.31 21.01 38.85
C LEU A 818 18.51 20.03 40.01
N GLN A 819 18.89 18.78 39.73
CA GLN A 819 19.20 17.77 40.76
C GLN A 819 20.46 18.13 41.54
N ALA A 820 21.51 18.61 40.86
CA ALA A 820 22.71 19.13 41.51
C ALA A 820 22.38 20.35 42.39
N LEU A 821 21.48 21.25 41.97
CA LEU A 821 20.98 22.35 42.79
C LEU A 821 20.15 21.86 43.99
N GLN A 822 19.36 20.80 43.83
CA GLN A 822 18.58 20.20 44.92
C GLN A 822 19.51 19.57 45.98
N GLN A 823 20.58 18.89 45.55
CA GLN A 823 21.64 18.38 46.45
C GLN A 823 22.40 19.52 47.15
N LEU A 824 22.77 20.59 46.44
CA LEU A 824 23.47 21.74 47.04
C LEU A 824 22.60 22.59 47.98
N ALA A 825 21.27 22.42 47.95
CA ALA A 825 20.35 23.03 48.90
C ALA A 825 20.25 22.25 50.22
N ASP A 826 20.72 21.00 50.27
CA ASP A 826 20.68 20.16 51.47
C ASP A 826 21.54 20.76 52.61
N PRO A 827 20.96 21.04 53.79
CA PRO A 827 21.73 21.54 54.93
C PRO A 827 22.70 20.50 55.51
N GLU A 828 22.48 19.19 55.31
CA GLU A 828 23.31 18.10 55.85
C GLU A 828 24.51 17.75 54.94
N LEU A 829 24.56 18.28 53.71
CA LEU A 829 25.69 18.11 52.80
C LEU A 829 26.98 18.68 53.43
N ASP A 830 27.97 17.81 53.70
CA ASP A 830 29.31 18.16 54.20
C ASP A 830 30.12 18.95 53.16
N MET A 831 29.76 20.23 52.99
CA MET A 831 30.45 21.18 52.11
C MET A 831 30.32 22.60 52.66
N GLU A 832 31.46 23.26 52.79
CA GLU A 832 31.57 24.62 53.31
C GLU A 832 30.71 25.62 52.51
N VAL A 833 30.03 26.50 53.25
CA VAL A 833 28.92 27.33 52.75
C VAL A 833 29.30 28.21 51.56
N ILE A 834 30.51 28.80 51.54
CA ILE A 834 30.96 29.65 50.45
C ILE A 834 31.19 28.85 49.15
N PRO A 835 31.98 27.75 49.12
CA PRO A 835 32.02 26.83 47.98
C PRO A 835 30.64 26.31 47.53
N ARG A 836 29.75 25.97 48.47
CA ARG A 836 28.40 25.48 48.16
C ARG A 836 27.57 26.52 47.41
N THR A 837 27.53 27.76 47.90
CA THR A 837 26.84 28.87 47.22
C THR A 837 27.53 29.30 45.94
N TRP A 838 28.87 29.18 45.83
CA TRP A 838 29.58 29.39 44.57
C TRP A 838 29.15 28.37 43.49
N LEU A 839 29.01 27.09 43.85
CA LEU A 839 28.47 26.07 42.94
C LEU A 839 27.03 26.36 42.53
N GLN A 840 26.15 26.66 43.50
CA GLN A 840 24.75 27.07 43.23
C GLN A 840 24.69 28.26 42.26
N LYS A 841 25.56 29.26 42.46
CA LYS A 841 25.66 30.45 41.61
C LYS A 841 26.07 30.10 40.18
N ARG A 842 27.07 29.24 39.98
CA ARG A 842 27.46 28.78 38.62
C ARG A 842 26.33 28.01 37.94
N LEU A 843 25.68 27.08 38.64
CA LEU A 843 24.60 26.26 38.09
C LEU A 843 23.32 27.06 37.77
N LEU A 844 22.92 28.02 38.61
CA LEU A 844 21.78 28.89 38.33
C LEU A 844 22.01 29.79 37.11
N ASN A 845 23.22 30.34 36.94
CA ASN A 845 23.57 31.07 35.72
C ASN A 845 23.53 30.15 34.48
N PHE A 846 23.88 28.87 34.58
CA PHE A 846 23.72 27.92 33.46
C PHE A 846 22.25 27.66 33.09
N LEU A 847 21.32 27.70 34.04
CA LEU A 847 19.89 27.64 33.72
C LEU A 847 19.41 28.95 33.08
N ALA A 848 19.78 30.11 33.64
CA ALA A 848 19.36 31.42 33.12
C ALA A 848 19.91 31.71 31.71
N ASP A 849 21.17 31.38 31.45
CA ASP A 849 21.84 31.59 30.15
C ASP A 849 21.21 30.78 29.01
N ASN A 850 20.84 29.51 29.27
CA ASN A 850 20.60 28.53 28.20
C ASN A 850 19.22 27.85 28.28
N PHE A 851 18.49 27.93 29.40
CA PHE A 851 17.18 27.29 29.59
C PHE A 851 16.10 28.26 30.07
N SER A 852 16.30 29.58 29.96
CA SER A 852 15.34 30.61 30.38
C SER A 852 14.03 30.64 29.58
N ALA A 853 13.94 29.94 28.44
CA ALA A 853 12.67 29.70 27.74
C ALA A 853 11.80 28.64 28.43
N ASP A 854 12.42 27.56 28.91
CA ASP A 854 11.75 26.43 29.58
C ASP A 854 11.61 26.64 31.10
N ILE A 855 12.52 27.45 31.66
CA ILE A 855 12.61 27.83 33.08
C ILE A 855 12.76 29.36 33.19
N PRO A 856 11.74 30.17 32.88
CA PRO A 856 11.80 31.63 33.06
C PRO A 856 12.19 32.04 34.49
N GLU A 857 11.79 31.25 35.49
CA GLU A 857 12.09 31.46 36.90
C GLU A 857 13.60 31.48 37.22
N SER A 858 14.42 30.85 36.36
CA SER A 858 15.88 30.77 36.57
C SER A 858 16.58 32.13 36.49
N HIS A 859 16.02 33.11 35.76
CA HIS A 859 16.60 34.45 35.67
C HIS A 859 16.55 35.19 37.01
N ASP A 860 15.41 35.12 37.70
CA ASP A 860 15.24 35.72 39.03
C ASP A 860 16.14 35.06 40.07
N TRP A 861 16.27 33.72 40.03
CA TRP A 861 17.18 32.97 40.91
C TRP A 861 18.64 33.33 40.69
N ALA A 862 19.07 33.44 39.42
CA ALA A 862 20.41 33.89 39.06
C ALA A 862 20.65 35.35 39.50
N GLN A 863 19.69 36.26 39.29
CA GLN A 863 19.78 37.65 39.73
C GLN A 863 19.86 37.77 41.26
N ALA A 864 19.13 36.94 42.01
CA ALA A 864 19.18 36.90 43.47
C ALA A 864 20.55 36.42 43.97
N ILE A 865 21.02 35.26 43.53
CA ILE A 865 22.28 34.67 44.01
C ILE A 865 23.53 35.44 43.53
N ASN A 866 23.46 36.12 42.37
CA ASN A 866 24.58 36.90 41.86
C ASN A 866 24.93 38.13 42.74
N GLN A 867 24.00 38.59 43.58
CA GLN A 867 24.25 39.66 44.56
C GLN A 867 25.17 39.22 45.72
N ILE A 868 25.38 37.92 45.89
CA ILE A 868 26.23 37.37 46.96
C ILE A 868 27.69 37.31 46.49
N ASN A 869 28.58 37.88 47.29
CA ASN A 869 30.02 37.71 47.09
C ASN A 869 30.46 36.32 47.56
N THR A 870 30.87 35.50 46.61
CA THR A 870 31.39 34.14 46.75
C THR A 870 32.91 34.07 46.69
N ASP A 871 33.55 35.16 46.26
CA ASP A 871 34.94 35.17 45.82
C ASP A 871 35.78 35.68 47.01
N LEU A 872 35.90 34.79 48.00
CA LEU A 872 36.35 35.07 49.36
C LEU A 872 37.35 34.01 49.84
N PRO A 873 38.19 34.32 50.86
CA PRO A 873 39.20 33.41 51.41
C PRO A 873 38.59 32.29 52.29
N TRP A 874 37.67 31.50 51.73
CA TRP A 874 36.80 30.56 52.44
C TRP A 874 37.52 29.45 53.21
N MET A 875 38.78 29.16 52.89
CA MET A 875 39.62 28.21 53.64
C MET A 875 39.95 28.72 55.05
N ASN A 876 39.95 30.04 55.26
CA ASN A 876 39.89 30.65 56.60
C ASN A 876 38.42 30.88 56.98
N ALA A 877 37.83 29.90 57.66
CA ALA A 877 36.43 29.94 58.10
C ALA A 877 36.12 31.05 59.12
N LYS A 878 37.13 31.70 59.70
CA LYS A 878 36.97 32.81 60.66
C LYS A 878 37.08 34.20 60.02
N HIS A 879 37.56 34.29 58.78
CA HIS A 879 37.82 35.56 58.11
C HIS A 879 36.57 36.47 58.14
N PRO A 880 36.67 37.76 58.55
CA PRO A 880 35.50 38.61 58.76
C PRO A 880 34.54 38.67 57.57
N LEU A 881 35.07 38.75 56.33
CA LEU A 881 34.24 38.74 55.12
C LEU A 881 33.58 37.37 54.84
N VAL A 882 34.20 36.26 55.26
CA VAL A 882 33.64 34.90 55.13
C VAL A 882 32.48 34.76 56.12
N LEU A 883 32.67 35.13 57.39
CA LEU A 883 31.60 35.15 58.39
C LEU A 883 30.44 36.06 57.98
N GLN A 884 30.72 37.25 57.46
CA GLN A 884 29.70 38.18 56.95
C GLN A 884 28.95 37.60 55.75
N SER A 885 29.64 36.96 54.80
CA SER A 885 28.98 36.38 53.62
C SER A 885 28.16 35.13 53.99
N ILE A 886 28.62 34.30 54.92
CA ILE A 886 27.83 33.17 55.48
C ILE A 886 26.52 33.68 56.11
N GLU A 887 26.56 34.78 56.85
CA GLU A 887 25.36 35.40 57.43
C GLU A 887 24.43 36.00 56.36
N ASN A 888 24.99 36.63 55.31
CA ASN A 888 24.20 37.12 54.18
C ASN A 888 23.52 35.96 53.41
N ILE A 889 24.24 34.86 53.19
CA ILE A 889 23.72 33.62 52.55
C ILE A 889 22.56 33.05 53.37
N ARG A 890 22.71 32.94 54.70
CA ARG A 890 21.64 32.45 55.59
C ARG A 890 20.37 33.32 55.58
N ARG A 891 20.49 34.62 55.27
CA ARG A 891 19.36 35.55 55.16
C ARG A 891 18.71 35.58 53.78
N ALA A 892 19.46 35.24 52.74
CA ALA A 892 19.01 35.29 51.35
C ALA A 892 18.59 33.90 50.80
N ALA A 893 18.96 32.81 51.46
CA ALA A 893 18.52 31.47 51.14
C ALA A 893 17.09 31.18 51.69
N PRO A 894 16.30 30.32 51.02
CA PRO A 894 16.62 29.59 49.79
C PRO A 894 16.51 30.47 48.53
N PHE A 895 17.42 30.28 47.58
CA PHE A 895 17.49 31.07 46.34
C PHE A 895 16.46 30.66 45.27
N TYR A 896 15.86 29.49 45.46
CA TYR A 896 14.89 28.85 44.57
C TYR A 896 13.89 28.05 45.42
N THR A 897 12.72 27.78 44.86
CA THR A 897 11.70 26.92 45.49
C THR A 897 12.10 25.45 45.42
N ASP A 898 11.21 24.56 45.87
CA ASP A 898 11.28 23.14 45.48
C ASP A 898 11.38 23.02 43.95
N LEU A 899 12.27 22.13 43.51
CA LEU A 899 12.64 21.90 42.12
C LEU A 899 12.02 20.60 41.57
N GLU A 900 11.47 19.72 42.40
CA GLU A 900 10.86 18.47 41.91
C GLU A 900 9.64 18.72 41.00
N PRO A 901 8.69 19.63 41.32
CA PRO A 901 7.58 19.97 40.42
C PRO A 901 8.05 20.57 39.09
N LEU A 902 9.18 21.29 39.10
CA LEU A 902 9.79 21.83 37.89
C LEU A 902 10.44 20.73 37.03
N GLN A 903 11.18 19.82 37.64
CA GLN A 903 11.76 18.66 36.92
C GLN A 903 10.67 17.87 36.19
N ARG A 904 9.56 17.58 36.89
CA ARG A 904 8.38 16.91 36.32
C ARG A 904 7.73 17.72 35.19
N ARG A 905 7.56 19.06 35.34
CA ARG A 905 7.06 19.96 34.27
C ARG A 905 7.89 19.82 33.00
N LEU A 906 9.22 19.88 33.12
CA LEU A 906 10.15 19.84 31.98
C LEU A 906 10.11 18.48 31.28
N GLN A 907 10.11 17.38 32.04
CA GLN A 907 10.01 16.02 31.51
C GLN A 907 8.67 15.78 30.79
N LEU A 908 7.55 16.28 31.34
CA LEU A 908 6.25 16.20 30.67
C LEU A 908 6.19 17.06 29.40
N ASN A 909 6.72 18.29 29.41
CA ASN A 909 6.81 19.13 28.22
C ASN A 909 7.65 18.46 27.11
N ARG A 910 8.82 17.91 27.46
CA ARG A 910 9.72 17.22 26.50
C ARG A 910 9.15 15.89 26.02
N GLY A 911 8.45 15.15 26.88
CA GLY A 911 7.69 13.95 26.51
C GLY A 911 6.54 14.27 25.54
N LEU A 912 5.75 15.31 25.83
CA LEU A 912 4.64 15.77 24.99
C LEU A 912 5.12 16.28 23.62
N LEU A 913 6.25 17.01 23.59
CA LEU A 913 6.91 17.46 22.36
C LEU A 913 7.43 16.28 21.53
N ALA A 914 8.06 15.28 22.16
CA ALA A 914 8.49 14.06 21.47
C ALA A 914 7.30 13.26 20.91
N GLN A 915 6.19 13.16 21.65
CA GLN A 915 4.95 12.52 21.17
C GLN A 915 4.29 13.30 20.02
N ALA A 916 4.34 14.64 20.03
CA ALA A 916 3.80 15.46 18.96
C ALA A 916 4.62 15.31 17.67
N LEU A 917 5.94 15.48 17.72
CA LEU A 917 6.84 15.32 16.57
C LEU A 917 6.83 13.89 16.01
N SER A 918 6.56 12.88 16.84
CA SER A 918 6.46 11.47 16.43
C SER A 918 5.06 11.05 16.00
N ARG A 919 4.09 11.97 15.93
CA ARG A 919 2.70 11.64 15.65
C ARG A 919 2.54 11.45 14.14
N LYS A 920 2.63 10.19 13.69
CA LYS A 920 2.48 9.83 12.28
C LYS A 920 1.09 10.19 11.74
N VAL A 921 0.98 11.35 11.10
CA VAL A 921 -0.21 11.83 10.42
C VAL A 921 -0.20 11.38 8.96
N HIS A 922 -1.33 10.85 8.47
CA HIS A 922 -1.50 10.44 7.08
C HIS A 922 -2.73 11.12 6.45
N CYS A 923 -2.68 11.46 5.17
CA CYS A 923 -3.86 11.89 4.44
C CYS A 923 -4.79 10.69 4.19
N VAL A 924 -6.08 10.82 4.52
CA VAL A 924 -7.09 9.76 4.38
C VAL A 924 -8.21 10.11 3.40
N GLY A 925 -8.26 11.35 2.92
CA GLY A 925 -9.28 11.86 2.01
C GLY A 925 -9.27 13.38 1.93
N ALA A 926 -10.39 13.96 1.49
CA ALA A 926 -10.62 15.40 1.49
C ALA A 926 -12.10 15.72 1.75
N LEU A 927 -12.41 16.99 2.04
CA LEU A 927 -13.79 17.47 2.05
C LEU A 927 -14.31 17.65 0.62
N GLN A 928 -15.55 17.24 0.37
CA GLN A 928 -16.29 17.46 -0.88
C GLN A 928 -17.65 18.09 -0.54
N ARG A 929 -18.25 18.85 -1.46
CA ARG A 929 -19.68 19.17 -1.39
C ARG A 929 -20.55 18.00 -1.84
N ASP A 930 -21.63 17.78 -1.11
CA ASP A 930 -22.72 16.89 -1.52
C ASP A 930 -23.76 17.61 -2.41
N ALA A 931 -24.85 16.92 -2.74
CA ALA A 931 -25.93 17.46 -3.57
C ALA A 931 -26.68 18.65 -2.92
N ASP A 932 -26.69 18.73 -1.59
CA ASP A 932 -27.26 19.83 -0.82
C ASP A 932 -26.23 20.96 -0.58
N SER A 933 -25.07 20.89 -1.25
CA SER A 933 -23.92 21.81 -1.15
C SER A 933 -23.24 21.85 0.22
N THR A 934 -23.49 20.87 1.09
CA THR A 934 -22.87 20.77 2.42
C THR A 934 -21.50 20.09 2.33
N LEU A 935 -20.54 20.50 3.17
CA LEU A 935 -19.19 19.91 3.18
C LEU A 935 -19.19 18.60 3.96
N VAL A 936 -18.92 17.49 3.27
CA VAL A 936 -18.86 16.14 3.84
C VAL A 936 -17.48 15.50 3.63
N PRO A 937 -17.01 14.63 4.55
CA PRO A 937 -15.72 13.97 4.41
C PRO A 937 -15.78 12.84 3.38
N ARG A 938 -14.99 12.95 2.30
CA ARG A 938 -14.78 11.89 1.33
C ARG A 938 -13.44 11.19 1.61
N LEU A 939 -13.52 10.10 2.37
CA LEU A 939 -12.38 9.23 2.69
C LEU A 939 -12.09 8.29 1.50
N THR A 940 -10.82 8.15 1.13
CA THR A 940 -10.35 7.15 0.14
C THR A 940 -9.69 5.94 0.79
N LEU A 941 -9.11 6.12 1.97
CA LEU A 941 -8.69 5.02 2.83
C LEU A 941 -9.83 4.65 3.80
N LEU A 942 -9.97 3.37 4.09
CA LEU A 942 -10.76 2.91 5.24
C LEU A 942 -10.01 3.27 6.52
N GLY A 943 -10.24 4.50 6.99
CA GLY A 943 -9.66 5.02 8.24
C GLY A 943 -10.03 4.14 9.44
N SER A 944 -9.20 4.16 10.49
CA SER A 944 -9.26 3.13 11.54
C SER A 944 -10.38 3.30 12.58
N GLY A 945 -11.43 4.06 12.21
CA GLY A 945 -12.56 4.43 13.09
C GLY A 945 -12.18 5.48 14.13
N LYS A 946 -11.33 6.44 13.77
CA LYS A 946 -10.70 7.41 14.69
C LYS A 946 -10.75 8.84 14.16
N GLN A 947 -10.16 9.73 14.95
CA GLN A 947 -10.16 11.18 14.78
C GLN A 947 -9.80 11.62 13.36
N LEU A 948 -10.62 12.52 12.79
CA LEU A 948 -10.30 13.23 11.55
C LEU A 948 -9.79 14.64 11.92
N TRP A 949 -8.63 15.01 11.40
CA TRP A 949 -7.98 16.30 11.61
C TRP A 949 -7.95 17.10 10.30
N VAL A 950 -8.02 18.42 10.41
CA VAL A 950 -7.81 19.39 9.32
C VAL A 950 -6.68 20.35 9.67
N LEU A 951 -5.91 20.74 8.66
CA LEU A 951 -4.89 21.78 8.80
C LEU A 951 -5.47 23.13 8.34
N ASN A 952 -5.49 24.11 9.24
CA ASN A 952 -6.05 25.42 8.97
C ASN A 952 -4.95 26.49 8.85
N CYS A 953 -5.03 27.27 7.76
CA CYS A 953 -4.03 28.23 7.31
C CYS A 953 -4.66 29.63 7.26
N SER A 954 -5.03 30.18 8.43
CA SER A 954 -5.95 31.34 8.51
C SER A 954 -5.43 32.65 7.92
N SER A 955 -4.11 32.83 7.79
CA SER A 955 -3.49 33.94 7.06
C SER A 955 -2.00 33.64 6.84
N PRO A 956 -1.33 34.26 5.85
CA PRO A 956 0.14 34.14 5.68
C PRO A 956 0.97 34.76 6.82
N GLN A 957 0.33 35.32 7.85
CA GLN A 957 0.97 35.84 9.07
C GLN A 957 0.82 34.92 10.29
N ARG A 958 0.05 33.83 10.18
CA ARG A 958 -0.09 32.82 11.23
C ARG A 958 0.46 31.49 10.74
N PRO A 959 1.29 30.78 11.53
CA PRO A 959 1.70 29.43 11.18
C PRO A 959 0.47 28.50 11.09
N PRO A 960 0.52 27.47 10.22
CA PRO A 960 -0.58 26.55 10.03
C PRO A 960 -0.72 25.64 11.26
N PHE A 961 -1.96 25.39 11.69
CA PHE A 961 -2.25 24.65 12.92
C PHE A 961 -3.28 23.55 12.71
N TRP A 962 -3.21 22.51 13.55
CA TRP A 962 -4.17 21.41 13.55
C TRP A 962 -5.45 21.76 14.31
N GLN A 963 -6.59 21.32 13.77
CA GLN A 963 -7.83 21.16 14.52
C GLN A 963 -8.41 19.77 14.26
N VAL A 964 -8.95 19.15 15.31
CA VAL A 964 -9.77 17.95 15.19
C VAL A 964 -11.10 18.37 14.57
N LEU A 965 -11.44 17.83 13.40
CA LEU A 965 -12.75 18.00 12.77
C LEU A 965 -13.78 17.03 13.37
N SER A 966 -13.36 15.80 13.68
CA SER A 966 -14.20 14.77 14.30
C SER A 966 -13.38 13.94 15.29
N PHE A 967 -13.97 13.61 16.45
CA PHE A 967 -13.28 12.81 17.47
C PHE A 967 -13.43 11.28 17.26
N ASP A 968 -14.50 10.85 16.59
CA ASP A 968 -14.83 9.44 16.33
C ASP A 968 -14.79 9.06 14.83
N GLY A 969 -14.56 10.05 13.96
CA GLY A 969 -14.59 9.90 12.51
C GLY A 969 -15.99 9.94 11.90
N ARG A 970 -17.02 10.32 12.66
CA ARG A 970 -18.42 10.35 12.22
C ARG A 970 -19.10 11.69 12.51
N GLU A 971 -19.02 12.16 13.75
CA GLU A 971 -19.63 13.45 14.14
C GLU A 971 -18.66 14.60 13.83
N LEU A 972 -19.11 15.55 12.99
CA LEU A 972 -18.32 16.71 12.58
C LEU A 972 -18.57 17.89 13.53
N GLN A 973 -17.49 18.55 13.96
CA GLN A 973 -17.58 19.80 14.73
C GLN A 973 -17.91 20.96 13.79
N ASN A 974 -19.17 21.43 13.84
CA ASN A 974 -19.68 22.53 13.00
C ASN A 974 -18.79 23.79 13.06
N ASP A 975 -18.28 24.15 14.24
CA ASP A 975 -17.41 25.32 14.45
C ASP A 975 -16.07 25.21 13.71
N VAL A 976 -15.57 23.99 13.50
CA VAL A 976 -14.38 23.71 12.69
C VAL A 976 -14.76 23.65 11.21
N LEU A 977 -15.85 22.95 10.88
CA LEU A 977 -16.36 22.78 9.51
C LEU A 977 -16.70 24.12 8.83
N PHE A 978 -17.19 25.11 9.57
CA PHE A 978 -17.46 26.47 9.08
C PHE A 978 -16.21 27.16 8.50
N ASN A 979 -15.02 26.82 9.00
CA ASN A 979 -13.75 27.39 8.54
C ASN A 979 -13.08 26.55 7.44
N CYS A 980 -13.72 25.45 7.01
CA CYS A 980 -13.20 24.53 6.01
C CYS A 980 -13.69 24.84 4.60
N TYR A 981 -13.05 24.24 3.59
CA TYR A 981 -13.39 24.42 2.17
C TYR A 981 -13.30 23.11 1.38
N GLU A 982 -13.86 23.11 0.16
CA GLU A 982 -13.87 21.93 -0.70
C GLU A 982 -12.47 21.64 -1.24
N GLY A 983 -12.07 20.36 -1.25
CA GLY A 983 -10.73 19.93 -1.59
C GLY A 983 -9.68 20.14 -0.48
N GLN A 984 -10.06 20.62 0.70
CA GLN A 984 -9.19 20.59 1.88
C GLN A 984 -8.91 19.15 2.31
N LEU A 985 -7.65 18.83 2.57
CA LEU A 985 -7.23 17.47 2.91
C LEU A 985 -7.66 17.09 4.34
N LEU A 986 -8.10 15.84 4.46
CA LEU A 986 -8.43 15.19 5.72
C LEU A 986 -7.29 14.28 6.14
N PHE A 987 -6.96 14.32 7.43
CA PHE A 987 -5.82 13.64 8.01
C PHE A 987 -6.24 12.76 9.19
N GLU A 988 -5.65 11.57 9.32
CA GLU A 988 -5.82 10.69 10.49
C GLU A 988 -4.47 10.53 11.20
N PRO A 989 -4.38 10.78 12.53
CA PRO A 989 -3.20 10.45 13.31
C PRO A 989 -3.19 8.95 13.62
N GLN A 990 -2.10 8.25 13.32
CA GLN A 990 -1.95 6.86 13.77
C GLN A 990 -1.67 6.82 15.28
N ASN A 991 -2.50 6.07 16.01
CA ASN A 991 -2.27 5.78 17.43
C ASN A 991 -1.02 4.88 17.59
N PHE A 992 0.14 5.48 17.83
CA PHE A 992 1.25 4.78 18.45
C PHE A 992 0.96 4.51 19.93
N SER A 993 1.42 3.36 20.44
CA SER A 993 1.50 3.12 21.88
C SER A 993 2.70 3.90 22.43
N PHE A 994 2.49 5.18 22.71
CA PHE A 994 3.34 5.94 23.61
C PHE A 994 3.00 5.57 25.06
N ALA A 995 3.95 5.78 25.99
CA ALA A 995 3.65 5.74 27.41
C ALA A 995 2.64 6.86 27.74
N GLN A 996 1.65 6.55 28.57
CA GLN A 996 0.73 7.56 29.10
C GLN A 996 1.53 8.53 29.97
N LEU A 997 1.35 9.83 29.75
CA LEU A 997 2.01 10.87 30.53
C LEU A 997 1.19 11.13 31.80
N ASP A 998 1.83 11.09 32.97
CA ASP A 998 1.17 11.40 34.23
C ASP A 998 1.02 12.92 34.40
N PHE A 999 -0.21 13.41 34.20
CA PHE A 999 -0.57 14.81 34.40
C PHE A 999 -1.15 15.09 35.81
N GLU A 1000 -1.35 14.09 36.68
CA GLU A 1000 -2.02 14.29 37.99
C GLU A 1000 -1.20 15.16 38.95
N GLN A 1001 0.12 15.24 38.73
CA GLN A 1001 1.07 15.81 39.68
C GLN A 1001 1.70 17.14 39.23
N VAL A 1002 1.11 17.83 38.24
CA VAL A 1002 1.51 19.17 37.78
C VAL A 1002 0.30 20.10 37.70
N GLU A 1003 0.45 21.34 38.17
CA GLU A 1003 -0.63 22.33 38.15
C GLU A 1003 -1.16 22.60 36.74
N ALA A 1004 -2.48 22.48 36.57
CA ALA A 1004 -3.15 22.67 35.29
C ALA A 1004 -2.84 24.06 34.70
N GLY A 1005 -2.31 24.07 33.47
CA GLY A 1005 -1.87 25.28 32.77
C GLY A 1005 -0.37 25.55 32.78
N LYS A 1006 0.44 24.82 33.56
CA LYS A 1006 1.92 24.89 33.51
C LYS A 1006 2.57 23.97 32.47
N VAL A 1007 1.82 23.04 31.88
CA VAL A 1007 2.26 22.22 30.74
C VAL A 1007 2.05 22.99 29.44
N VAL A 1008 3.09 23.10 28.62
CA VAL A 1008 3.04 23.81 27.34
C VAL A 1008 2.64 22.84 26.23
N LYS A 1009 1.53 23.10 25.54
CA LYS A 1009 1.17 22.33 24.34
C LYS A 1009 2.15 22.65 23.21
N PRO A 1010 2.74 21.64 22.53
CA PRO A 1010 3.43 21.83 21.25
C PRO A 1010 2.53 22.51 20.22
N HIS A 1011 3.12 23.29 19.31
CA HIS A 1011 2.40 24.01 18.27
C HIS A 1011 1.63 23.08 17.32
N SER A 1012 2.18 21.88 17.08
CA SER A 1012 1.58 20.79 16.32
C SER A 1012 0.59 19.92 17.11
N TRP A 1013 0.27 20.27 18.36
CA TRP A 1013 -0.86 19.67 19.06
C TRP A 1013 -2.17 20.35 18.63
N PRO A 1014 -3.25 19.63 18.27
CA PRO A 1014 -4.49 20.27 17.84
C PRO A 1014 -5.07 21.16 18.93
N ILE A 1015 -5.47 22.37 18.55
CA ILE A 1015 -5.86 23.41 19.51
C ILE A 1015 -7.06 22.94 20.37
N ASN A 1016 -8.05 22.31 19.74
CA ASN A 1016 -9.25 21.74 20.36
C ASN A 1016 -9.08 20.31 20.92
N LEU A 1017 -7.89 19.69 20.83
CA LEU A 1017 -7.62 18.42 21.52
C LEU A 1017 -7.13 18.70 22.95
N PRO A 1018 -7.86 18.33 24.01
CA PRO A 1018 -7.37 18.43 25.39
C PRO A 1018 -6.10 17.59 25.63
N LEU A 1019 -5.45 17.82 26.77
CA LEU A 1019 -4.49 16.88 27.34
C LEU A 1019 -5.27 15.92 28.26
N HIS A 1020 -4.97 14.63 28.17
CA HIS A 1020 -5.63 13.49 28.83
C HIS A 1020 -4.56 12.43 29.13
#